data_AF-A0A817MEV5-F1
#
_entry.id   AF-A0A817MEV5-F1
#
_cell.length_a   1.000
_cell.length_b   1.000
_cell.length_c   1.000
_cell.angle_alpha   90.00
_cell.angle_beta   90.00
_cell.angle_gamma   90.00
#
_symmetry.space_group_name_H-M   'P 1'
#
loop_
_entity.id
_entity.type
_entity.pdbx_description
1 polymer ?
#
loop_
_entity_poly.entity_id
_entity_poly.type
_entity_poly.pdbx_seq_one_letter_code
_entity_poly.pdbx_strand_id
1 'polypeptide(L)'
;MSRRTEDDEEINEYHSEERKQFQEQLQELEKEMNTYKQQRDRANEEIRKAQIEIEKLEEQEKNCTKRLQELDEQIQHLNEEIARLEVQLNELRAEKERIEDERNRQQQLLDQQEDVLGKQIEELQDLQEKIREYKEQLENLAEEQEKLQRAKQELEARINELNRQIQHLEQEIKETQAKIQQLQHEIDRLQQEIERTEEDLQKTLRHIQRVEQEIRQTREKFSQLERQQETLKIEIDRIEDLIIRIENVIEMKRNQKEEFEALKQQLQTEINELKQRHAQIQAKVQHLQQEVQTEKASLQSLIDQAAQMKTEMAALQKEQHALTLAAQLLKQNLEAKQHHLTQSKQQEASLDQNLKEKEQVINQLEQDKTKMEEKLKQDTNELNRTQQELQKSEVEQNQCRATLNQEKNNLQSRQATLANEQKKQTQAENNLRQQEQTTKKAEQQVQDCEKAAQDAEKAVNQAQQTVEETQRDLQQAEEQLQIAEIALDTLLAFMSANPLVKVVGLAAAKGLVSLWKGKLNTKRSQLQQNQQYHQKKVQEHTNAKQKLAQARQTLEQEKSNLTKRQQELTQQKQQVQTASTRLNEQKNLVINLTSKYNQVQNQTQKLKTQLNNQSKQVQQQQANISTQNTRLTTLKNQLNQVRNQKGQVVQRSAELFNEVGQLNQQYQVQTQNLNNHNQKLQANQQKQNTLTSQIEQKQKTIQNLEQQTAAKANEEATLRGKITNAEENIRILNKSVSELENDKRIQQKLLKDTQQQMSILENESSRLDNDIKKLIQDSERLEND
;
A
#
# COMPACT_ATOMS: atom_id res chain seq x y z
N MET A 1 205.88 90.88 -105.00
CA MET A 1 206.88 90.12 -104.24
C MET A 1 206.17 88.89 -103.71
N SER A 2 205.92 87.85 -104.51
CA SER A 2 206.90 87.00 -105.25
C SER A 2 207.57 86.07 -104.25
N ARG A 3 207.40 84.73 -104.23
CA ARG A 3 207.01 83.67 -105.20
C ARG A 3 206.69 82.42 -104.33
N ARG A 4 205.88 81.41 -104.64
CA ARG A 4 205.18 80.91 -105.85
C ARG A 4 204.28 79.72 -105.39
N THR A 5 203.06 79.63 -105.93
CA THR A 5 202.27 78.42 -106.32
C THR A 5 201.73 77.45 -105.24
N GLU A 6 200.39 77.31 -105.21
CA GLU A 6 199.52 76.23 -104.64
C GLU A 6 198.69 76.54 -103.37
N ASP A 7 198.18 77.78 -103.23
CA ASP A 7 197.05 78.16 -102.36
C ASP A 7 195.67 77.93 -103.09
N ASP A 8 194.58 77.72 -102.32
CA ASP A 8 193.12 77.91 -102.64
C ASP A 8 192.15 76.73 -102.91
N GLU A 9 192.52 75.44 -102.87
CA GLU A 9 191.54 74.30 -102.85
C GLU A 9 191.38 73.67 -101.45
N GLU A 10 191.63 74.51 -100.44
CA GLU A 10 191.21 74.38 -99.05
C GLU A 10 189.67 74.24 -98.93
N ILE A 11 189.25 73.31 -98.06
CA ILE A 11 188.16 73.52 -97.09
C ILE A 11 186.71 73.47 -97.64
N ASN A 12 186.46 73.60 -98.95
CA ASN A 12 185.09 73.69 -99.47
C ASN A 12 184.37 72.34 -99.70
N GLU A 13 185.10 71.24 -99.93
CA GLU A 13 184.46 69.94 -100.22
C GLU A 13 184.00 69.21 -98.95
N TYR A 14 184.73 69.37 -97.83
CA TYR A 14 184.37 68.76 -96.53
C TYR A 14 183.15 69.43 -95.86
N HIS A 15 182.84 70.70 -96.17
CA HIS A 15 181.66 71.41 -95.66
C HIS A 15 180.40 71.28 -96.53
N SER A 16 180.49 70.65 -97.70
CA SER A 16 179.34 70.37 -98.58
C SER A 16 178.54 69.15 -98.10
N GLU A 17 179.21 68.12 -97.58
CA GLU A 17 178.55 66.88 -97.15
C GLU A 17 177.76 67.02 -95.85
N GLU A 18 178.26 67.77 -94.86
CA GLU A 18 177.54 68.02 -93.60
C GLU A 18 176.26 68.84 -93.78
N ARG A 19 176.25 69.87 -94.66
CA ARG A 19 175.02 70.64 -94.93
C ARG A 19 173.94 69.79 -95.58
N LYS A 20 174.35 68.83 -96.42
CA LYS A 20 173.42 67.92 -97.09
C LYS A 20 172.75 66.97 -96.09
N GLN A 21 173.49 66.46 -95.11
CA GLN A 21 172.93 65.62 -94.04
C GLN A 21 171.93 66.38 -93.14
N PHE A 22 172.22 67.62 -92.75
CA PHE A 22 171.27 68.40 -91.95
C PHE A 22 170.00 68.78 -92.73
N GLN A 23 170.12 69.00 -94.04
CA GLN A 23 168.97 69.30 -94.88
C GLN A 23 168.07 68.08 -95.11
N GLU A 24 168.65 66.88 -95.19
CA GLU A 24 167.89 65.61 -95.20
C GLU A 24 167.17 65.38 -93.87
N GLN A 25 167.81 65.62 -92.72
CA GLN A 25 167.17 65.49 -91.41
C GLN A 25 165.99 66.47 -91.20
N LEU A 26 166.10 67.70 -91.71
CA LEU A 26 165.01 68.68 -91.67
C LEU A 26 163.81 68.23 -92.52
N GLN A 27 164.05 67.66 -93.71
CA GLN A 27 162.98 67.11 -94.53
C GLN A 27 162.31 65.88 -93.89
N GLU A 28 163.08 65.05 -93.19
CA GLU A 28 162.56 63.90 -92.44
C GLU A 28 161.65 64.37 -91.30
N LEU A 29 162.09 65.36 -90.50
CA LEU A 29 161.31 65.96 -89.42
C LEU A 29 160.04 66.66 -89.92
N GLU A 30 160.10 67.33 -91.07
CA GLU A 30 158.95 68.00 -91.66
C GLU A 30 157.92 66.99 -92.17
N LYS A 31 158.38 65.85 -92.70
CA LYS A 31 157.52 64.68 -92.99
C LYS A 31 156.89 64.15 -91.72
N GLU A 32 157.68 63.88 -90.68
CA GLU A 32 157.19 63.36 -89.39
C GLU A 32 156.11 64.28 -88.81
N MET A 33 156.35 65.60 -88.80
CA MET A 33 155.41 66.60 -88.31
C MET A 33 154.09 66.60 -89.10
N ASN A 34 154.15 66.43 -90.42
CA ASN A 34 152.94 66.29 -91.25
C ASN A 34 152.18 65.00 -90.96
N THR A 35 152.88 63.88 -90.71
CA THR A 35 152.24 62.63 -90.26
C THR A 35 151.53 62.80 -88.92
N TYR A 36 152.17 63.43 -87.93
CA TYR A 36 151.54 63.67 -86.62
C TYR A 36 150.34 64.60 -86.73
N LYS A 37 150.38 65.60 -87.61
CA LYS A 37 149.24 66.49 -87.87
C LYS A 37 148.05 65.72 -88.45
N GLN A 38 148.30 64.84 -89.43
CA GLN A 38 147.27 63.95 -89.98
C GLN A 38 146.72 62.97 -88.92
N GLN A 39 147.58 62.41 -88.06
CA GLN A 39 147.13 61.55 -86.97
C GLN A 39 146.26 62.30 -85.97
N ARG A 40 146.65 63.52 -85.60
CA ARG A 40 145.85 64.38 -84.70
C ARG A 40 144.50 64.73 -85.31
N ASP A 41 144.44 65.05 -86.60
CA ASP A 41 143.18 65.38 -87.25
C ASP A 41 142.27 64.15 -87.38
N ARG A 42 142.84 62.94 -87.60
CA ARG A 42 142.11 61.67 -87.51
C ARG A 42 141.59 61.39 -86.11
N ALA A 43 142.41 61.58 -85.09
CA ALA A 43 142.01 61.40 -83.70
C ALA A 43 140.90 62.39 -83.30
N ASN A 44 140.97 63.64 -83.75
CA ASN A 44 139.91 64.63 -83.53
C ASN A 44 138.60 64.24 -84.22
N GLU A 45 138.66 63.66 -85.42
CA GLU A 45 137.47 63.16 -86.10
C GLU A 45 136.87 61.93 -85.41
N GLU A 46 137.72 61.02 -84.88
CA GLU A 46 137.26 59.90 -84.05
C GLU A 46 136.65 60.36 -82.73
N ILE A 47 137.24 61.35 -82.06
CA ILE A 47 136.68 61.99 -80.86
C ILE A 47 135.32 62.58 -81.18
N ARG A 48 135.18 63.26 -82.32
CA ARG A 48 133.89 63.86 -82.73
C ARG A 48 132.83 62.78 -82.98
N LYS A 49 133.20 61.66 -83.60
CA LYS A 49 132.28 60.51 -83.77
C LYS A 49 131.90 59.90 -82.43
N ALA A 50 132.85 59.71 -81.53
CA ALA A 50 132.58 59.20 -80.18
C ALA A 50 131.66 60.14 -79.38
N GLN A 51 131.82 61.46 -79.51
CA GLN A 51 130.95 62.45 -78.88
C GLN A 51 129.51 62.36 -79.39
N ILE A 52 129.31 62.23 -80.71
CA ILE A 52 127.97 62.04 -81.30
C ILE A 52 127.35 60.71 -80.83
N GLU A 53 128.15 59.65 -80.70
CA GLU A 53 127.68 58.35 -80.22
C GLU A 53 127.27 58.41 -78.73
N ILE A 54 128.04 59.14 -77.91
CA ILE A 54 127.71 59.39 -76.49
C ILE A 54 126.39 60.15 -76.39
N GLU A 55 126.19 61.25 -77.15
CA GLU A 55 124.92 62.00 -77.13
C GLU A 55 123.73 61.11 -77.51
N LYS A 56 123.87 60.22 -78.49
CA LYS A 56 122.81 59.25 -78.84
C LYS A 56 122.53 58.26 -77.71
N LEU A 57 123.57 57.75 -77.05
CA LEU A 57 123.42 56.80 -75.95
C LEU A 57 122.80 57.48 -74.72
N GLU A 58 123.17 58.71 -74.40
CA GLU A 58 122.56 59.51 -73.34
C GLU A 58 121.07 59.77 -73.63
N GLU A 59 120.71 60.04 -74.88
CA GLU A 59 119.31 60.18 -75.28
C GLU A 59 118.54 58.85 -75.20
N GLN A 60 119.17 57.73 -75.54
CA GLN A 60 118.59 56.39 -75.36
C GLN A 60 118.41 56.03 -73.88
N GLU A 61 119.38 56.35 -73.03
CA GLU A 61 119.30 56.14 -71.58
C GLU A 61 118.16 56.98 -70.99
N LYS A 62 118.04 58.24 -71.40
CA LYS A 62 116.94 59.13 -70.99
C LYS A 62 115.58 58.58 -71.40
N ASN A 63 115.45 58.05 -72.61
CA ASN A 63 114.21 57.44 -73.10
C ASN A 63 113.90 56.12 -72.37
N CYS A 64 114.90 55.28 -72.10
CA CYS A 64 114.72 54.07 -71.31
C CYS A 64 114.30 54.39 -69.87
N THR A 65 114.88 55.44 -69.28
CA THR A 65 114.54 55.89 -67.92
C THR A 65 113.09 56.36 -67.83
N LYS A 66 112.62 57.15 -68.81
CA LYS A 66 111.20 57.53 -68.91
C LYS A 66 110.31 56.30 -69.03
N ARG A 67 110.70 55.32 -69.85
CA ARG A 67 109.91 54.10 -70.04
C ARG A 67 109.83 53.25 -68.77
N LEU A 68 110.91 53.19 -67.98
CA LEU A 68 110.90 52.52 -66.68
C LEU A 68 109.96 53.22 -65.69
N GLN A 69 109.97 54.56 -65.65
CA GLN A 69 109.05 55.32 -64.80
C GLN A 69 107.58 55.06 -65.19
N GLU A 70 107.25 55.10 -66.49
CA GLU A 70 105.89 54.78 -66.96
C GLU A 70 105.46 53.36 -66.60
N LEU A 71 106.37 52.38 -66.67
CA LEU A 71 106.08 50.99 -66.31
C LEU A 71 105.92 50.82 -64.80
N ASP A 72 106.73 51.50 -63.98
CA ASP A 72 106.59 51.49 -62.53
C ASP A 72 105.26 52.10 -62.09
N GLU A 73 104.82 53.19 -62.72
CA GLU A 73 103.50 53.78 -62.48
C GLU A 73 102.36 52.82 -62.86
N GLN A 74 102.48 52.11 -63.98
CA GLN A 74 101.50 51.09 -64.37
C GLN A 74 101.47 49.90 -63.39
N ILE A 75 102.63 49.46 -62.92
CA ILE A 75 102.74 48.40 -61.91
C ILE A 75 102.08 48.84 -60.60
N GLN A 76 102.28 50.09 -60.17
CA GLN A 76 101.62 50.63 -58.98
C GLN A 76 100.10 50.67 -59.15
N HIS A 77 99.60 51.18 -60.27
CA HIS A 77 98.16 51.20 -60.56
C HIS A 77 97.55 49.78 -60.54
N LEU A 78 98.20 48.82 -61.20
CA LEU A 78 97.72 47.44 -61.24
C LEU A 78 97.75 46.79 -59.85
N ASN A 79 98.76 47.07 -59.02
CA ASN A 79 98.82 46.56 -57.65
C ASN A 79 97.69 47.14 -56.78
N GLU A 80 97.38 48.43 -56.94
CA GLU A 80 96.24 49.05 -56.25
C GLU A 80 94.91 48.45 -56.71
N GLU A 81 94.76 48.17 -58.01
CA GLU A 81 93.57 47.54 -58.58
C GLU A 81 93.41 46.11 -58.07
N ILE A 82 94.49 45.33 -58.02
CA ILE A 82 94.51 43.98 -57.44
C ILE A 82 94.09 44.03 -55.96
N ALA A 83 94.67 44.93 -55.16
CA ALA A 83 94.31 45.08 -53.75
C ALA A 83 92.83 45.44 -53.55
N ARG A 84 92.27 46.31 -54.40
CA ARG A 84 90.83 46.65 -54.36
C ARG A 84 89.97 45.45 -54.73
N LEU A 85 90.33 44.69 -55.76
CA LEU A 85 89.60 43.50 -56.18
C LEU A 85 89.66 42.39 -55.13
N GLU A 86 90.79 42.24 -54.42
CA GLU A 86 90.92 41.28 -53.32
C GLU A 86 89.98 41.61 -52.15
N VAL A 87 89.84 42.90 -51.80
CA VAL A 87 88.88 43.34 -50.78
C VAL A 87 87.45 43.03 -51.22
N GLN A 88 87.07 43.39 -52.46
CA GLN A 88 85.73 43.10 -52.98
C GLN A 88 85.43 41.60 -53.04
N LEU A 89 86.42 40.78 -53.41
CA LEU A 89 86.27 39.33 -53.43
C LEU A 89 85.99 38.77 -52.03
N ASN A 90 86.67 39.30 -51.00
CA ASN A 90 86.48 38.87 -49.62
C ASN A 90 85.12 39.33 -49.08
N GLU A 91 84.67 40.53 -49.42
CA GLU A 91 83.32 41.03 -49.07
C GLU A 91 82.23 40.17 -49.70
N LEU A 92 82.34 39.86 -51.00
CA LEU A 92 81.39 39.00 -51.70
C LEU A 92 81.38 37.56 -51.16
N ARG A 93 82.53 37.03 -50.72
CA ARG A 93 82.61 35.72 -50.06
C ARG A 93 81.88 35.72 -48.72
N ALA A 94 82.08 36.76 -47.90
CA ALA A 94 81.39 36.89 -46.62
C ALA A 94 79.87 37.08 -46.81
N GLU A 95 79.45 37.82 -47.83
CA GLU A 95 78.03 37.97 -48.18
C GLU A 95 77.42 36.64 -48.63
N LYS A 96 78.10 35.88 -49.49
CA LYS A 96 77.66 34.55 -49.91
C LYS A 96 77.47 33.61 -48.71
N GLU A 97 78.41 33.59 -47.78
CA GLU A 97 78.33 32.75 -46.57
C GLU A 97 77.12 33.11 -45.70
N ARG A 98 76.85 34.41 -45.52
CA ARG A 98 75.65 34.88 -44.81
C ARG A 98 74.34 34.46 -45.48
N ILE A 99 74.29 34.54 -46.81
CA ILE A 99 73.12 34.13 -47.58
C ILE A 99 72.92 32.62 -47.50
N GLU A 100 74.00 31.82 -47.53
CA GLU A 100 73.92 30.36 -47.37
C GLU A 100 73.42 29.98 -45.97
N ASP A 101 73.89 30.65 -44.92
CA ASP A 101 73.40 30.47 -43.56
C ASP A 101 71.92 30.82 -43.41
N GLU A 102 71.49 31.95 -43.98
CA GLU A 102 70.10 32.38 -43.95
C GLU A 102 69.19 31.42 -44.72
N ARG A 103 69.63 30.96 -45.90
CA ARG A 103 68.93 29.94 -46.67
C ARG A 103 68.77 28.64 -45.86
N ASN A 104 69.81 28.22 -45.16
CA ASN A 104 69.76 27.01 -44.33
C ASN A 104 68.78 27.16 -43.16
N ARG A 105 68.73 28.34 -42.51
CA ARG A 105 67.74 28.61 -41.46
C ARG A 105 66.31 28.61 -42.00
N GLN A 106 66.09 29.23 -43.15
CA GLN A 106 64.77 29.26 -43.79
C GLN A 106 64.31 27.86 -44.19
N GLN A 107 65.22 27.03 -44.71
CA GLN A 107 64.90 25.64 -45.02
C GLN A 107 64.52 24.84 -43.77
N GLN A 108 65.26 24.99 -42.66
CA GLN A 108 64.92 24.32 -41.40
C GLN A 108 63.56 24.77 -40.86
N LEU A 109 63.23 26.06 -41.00
CA LEU A 109 61.92 26.56 -40.57
C LEU A 109 60.79 26.00 -41.45
N LEU A 110 61.02 25.89 -42.75
CA LEU A 110 60.07 25.29 -43.69
C LEU A 110 59.81 23.83 -43.34
N ASP A 111 60.86 23.03 -43.12
CA ASP A 111 60.75 21.62 -42.75
C ASP A 111 59.97 21.45 -41.43
N GLN A 112 60.18 22.34 -40.46
CA GLN A 112 59.40 22.34 -39.20
C GLN A 112 57.93 22.69 -39.42
N GLN A 113 57.64 23.67 -40.29
CA GLN A 113 56.27 24.03 -40.61
C GLN A 113 55.54 22.91 -41.35
N GLU A 114 56.22 22.20 -42.27
CA GLU A 114 55.67 21.04 -42.96
C GLU A 114 55.34 19.89 -41.99
N ASP A 115 56.21 19.62 -41.00
CA ASP A 115 55.94 18.60 -39.97
C ASP A 115 54.74 18.99 -39.08
N VAL A 116 54.61 20.27 -38.72
CA VAL A 116 53.44 20.77 -37.97
C VAL A 116 52.17 20.67 -38.79
N LEU A 117 52.21 21.05 -40.08
CA LEU A 117 51.07 20.90 -40.98
C LEU A 117 50.68 19.43 -41.16
N GLY A 118 51.66 18.53 -41.29
CA GLY A 118 51.43 17.09 -41.37
C GLY A 118 50.65 16.56 -40.16
N LYS A 119 51.10 16.91 -38.94
CA LYS A 119 50.40 16.55 -37.69
C LYS A 119 48.99 17.12 -37.62
N GLN A 120 48.79 18.37 -38.01
CA GLN A 120 47.46 18.99 -38.03
C GLN A 120 46.52 18.33 -39.04
N ILE A 121 47.03 17.89 -40.19
CA ILE A 121 46.25 17.14 -41.18
C ILE A 121 45.84 15.78 -40.63
N GLU A 122 46.74 15.06 -39.95
CA GLU A 122 46.41 13.78 -39.30
C GLU A 122 45.33 13.96 -38.21
N GLU A 123 45.46 14.98 -37.36
CA GLU A 123 44.45 15.29 -36.33
C GLU A 123 43.09 15.65 -36.95
N LEU A 124 43.07 16.40 -38.05
CA LEU A 124 41.84 16.73 -38.77
C LEU A 124 41.18 15.49 -39.37
N GLN A 125 41.96 14.55 -39.91
CA GLN A 125 41.45 13.29 -40.43
C GLN A 125 40.85 12.42 -39.32
N ASP A 126 41.55 12.28 -38.19
CA ASP A 126 41.07 11.58 -36.99
C ASP A 126 39.75 12.16 -36.47
N LEU A 127 39.64 13.51 -36.45
CA LEU A 127 38.43 14.19 -36.03
C LEU A 127 37.27 13.99 -37.02
N GLN A 128 37.54 14.02 -38.33
CA GLN A 128 36.54 13.73 -39.36
C GLN A 128 36.02 12.30 -39.26
N GLU A 129 36.90 11.32 -38.97
CA GLU A 129 36.50 9.93 -38.77
C GLU A 129 35.61 9.78 -37.52
N LYS A 130 36.00 10.38 -36.40
CA LYS A 130 35.16 10.43 -35.18
C LYS A 130 33.81 11.09 -35.41
N ILE A 131 33.75 12.18 -36.18
CA ILE A 131 32.48 12.83 -36.54
C ILE A 131 31.60 11.88 -37.36
N ARG A 132 32.20 11.09 -38.26
CA ARG A 132 31.46 10.10 -39.04
C ARG A 132 30.90 9.00 -38.15
N GLU A 133 31.71 8.45 -37.25
CA GLU A 133 31.29 7.45 -36.27
C GLU A 133 30.15 7.95 -35.38
N TYR A 134 30.25 9.18 -34.87
CA TYR A 134 29.19 9.77 -34.04
C TYR A 134 27.90 10.03 -34.81
N LYS A 135 27.96 10.39 -36.09
CA LYS A 135 26.76 10.52 -36.94
C LYS A 135 26.07 9.17 -37.12
N GLU A 136 26.83 8.11 -37.38
CA GLU A 136 26.30 6.75 -37.53
C GLU A 136 25.69 6.23 -36.21
N GLN A 137 26.31 6.51 -35.06
CA GLN A 137 25.74 6.19 -33.75
C GLN A 137 24.43 6.96 -33.50
N LEU A 138 24.37 8.25 -33.84
CA LEU A 138 23.16 9.06 -33.72
C LEU A 138 22.01 8.52 -34.56
N GLU A 139 22.30 8.09 -35.80
CA GLU A 139 21.30 7.51 -36.70
C GLU A 139 20.76 6.19 -36.15
N ASN A 140 21.64 5.30 -35.65
CA ASN A 140 21.24 4.05 -35.00
C ASN A 140 20.38 4.29 -33.73
N LEU A 141 20.76 5.25 -32.88
CA LEU A 141 19.98 5.61 -31.71
C LEU A 141 18.60 6.18 -32.08
N ALA A 142 18.52 6.97 -33.16
CA ALA A 142 17.25 7.49 -33.65
C ALA A 142 16.31 6.36 -34.12
N GLU A 143 16.84 5.36 -34.84
CA GLU A 143 16.06 4.19 -35.23
C GLU A 143 15.58 3.36 -34.02
N GLU A 144 16.44 3.17 -33.01
CA GLU A 144 16.07 2.45 -31.79
C GLU A 144 14.99 3.21 -31.00
N GLN A 145 15.10 4.54 -30.93
CA GLN A 145 14.08 5.39 -30.34
C GLN A 145 12.73 5.25 -31.05
N GLU A 146 12.72 5.20 -32.40
CA GLU A 146 11.50 5.01 -33.16
C GLU A 146 10.86 3.63 -32.90
N LYS A 147 11.69 2.56 -32.85
CA LYS A 147 11.23 1.20 -32.52
C LYS A 147 10.60 1.15 -31.11
N LEU A 148 11.26 1.76 -30.12
CA LEU A 148 10.74 1.84 -28.75
C LEU A 148 9.44 2.66 -28.68
N GLN A 149 9.33 3.73 -29.46
CA GLN A 149 8.12 4.55 -29.51
C GLN A 149 6.92 3.77 -30.09
N ARG A 150 7.15 2.97 -31.14
CA ARG A 150 6.11 2.08 -31.69
C ARG A 150 5.69 1.00 -30.69
N ALA A 151 6.65 0.35 -30.03
CA ALA A 151 6.35 -0.65 -28.99
C ALA A 151 5.56 -0.04 -27.82
N LYS A 152 5.86 1.20 -27.43
CA LYS A 152 5.10 1.93 -26.41
C LYS A 152 3.65 2.15 -26.84
N GLN A 153 3.42 2.59 -28.08
CA GLN A 153 2.07 2.80 -28.61
C GLN A 153 1.25 1.49 -28.65
N GLU A 154 1.88 0.37 -29.02
CA GLU A 154 1.23 -0.94 -29.01
C GLU A 154 0.85 -1.39 -27.59
N LEU A 155 1.74 -1.18 -26.61
CA LEU A 155 1.45 -1.49 -25.21
C LEU A 155 0.32 -0.61 -24.65
N GLU A 156 0.31 0.70 -24.97
CA GLU A 156 -0.77 1.60 -24.59
C GLU A 156 -2.12 1.17 -25.20
N ALA A 157 -2.13 0.77 -26.48
CA ALA A 157 -3.33 0.21 -27.11
C ALA A 157 -3.80 -1.08 -26.42
N ARG A 158 -2.87 -1.97 -26.03
CA ARG A 158 -3.19 -3.21 -25.32
C ARG A 158 -3.74 -2.95 -23.91
N ILE A 159 -3.19 -1.97 -23.20
CA ILE A 159 -3.69 -1.55 -21.88
C ILE A 159 -5.12 -1.02 -22.02
N ASN A 160 -5.40 -0.19 -23.03
CA ASN A 160 -6.74 0.33 -23.26
C ASN A 160 -7.76 -0.78 -23.57
N GLU A 161 -7.36 -1.78 -24.34
CA GLU A 161 -8.20 -2.94 -24.62
C GLU A 161 -8.48 -3.78 -23.37
N LEU A 162 -7.45 -4.06 -22.56
CA LEU A 162 -7.62 -4.77 -21.29
C LEU A 162 -8.51 -4.00 -20.32
N ASN A 163 -8.39 -2.67 -20.26
CA ASN A 163 -9.27 -1.83 -19.42
C ASN A 163 -10.74 -1.91 -19.88
N ARG A 164 -11.01 -1.96 -21.19
CA ARG A 164 -12.37 -2.19 -21.70
C ARG A 164 -12.91 -3.56 -21.30
N GLN A 165 -12.08 -4.60 -21.36
CA GLN A 165 -12.46 -5.95 -20.94
C GLN A 165 -12.76 -6.01 -19.44
N ILE A 166 -11.95 -5.35 -18.62
CA ILE A 166 -12.19 -5.23 -17.17
C ILE A 166 -13.53 -4.53 -16.92
N GLN A 167 -13.81 -3.40 -17.58
CA GLN A 167 -15.10 -2.70 -17.45
C GLN A 167 -16.29 -3.58 -17.85
N HIS A 168 -16.16 -4.36 -18.91
CA HIS A 168 -17.19 -5.31 -19.33
C HIS A 168 -17.43 -6.40 -18.27
N LEU A 169 -16.36 -7.01 -17.75
CA LEU A 169 -16.46 -8.03 -16.71
C LEU A 169 -17.04 -7.47 -15.40
N GLU A 170 -16.67 -6.24 -15.02
CA GLU A 170 -17.25 -5.56 -13.86
C GLU A 170 -18.77 -5.33 -14.03
N GLN A 171 -19.21 -5.03 -15.25
CA GLN A 171 -20.64 -4.91 -15.57
C GLN A 171 -21.36 -6.26 -15.47
N GLU A 172 -20.79 -7.34 -16.02
CA GLU A 172 -21.35 -8.69 -15.89
C GLU A 172 -21.42 -9.16 -14.43
N ILE A 173 -20.41 -8.82 -13.61
CA ILE A 173 -20.42 -9.11 -12.17
C ILE A 173 -21.58 -8.38 -11.50
N LYS A 174 -21.79 -7.09 -11.79
CA LYS A 174 -22.92 -6.32 -11.23
C LYS A 174 -24.27 -6.92 -11.63
N GLU A 175 -24.43 -7.31 -12.89
CA GLU A 175 -25.66 -7.95 -13.38
C GLU A 175 -25.91 -9.32 -12.71
N THR A 176 -24.84 -10.09 -12.51
CA THR A 176 -24.92 -11.37 -11.81
C THR A 176 -25.26 -11.18 -10.33
N GLN A 177 -24.66 -10.18 -9.66
CA GLN A 177 -25.00 -9.82 -8.28
C GLN A 177 -26.46 -9.38 -8.15
N ALA A 178 -26.97 -8.61 -9.10
CA ALA A 178 -28.39 -8.23 -9.13
C ALA A 178 -29.31 -9.45 -9.28
N LYS A 179 -28.95 -10.42 -10.14
CA LYS A 179 -29.67 -11.71 -10.25
C LYS A 179 -29.62 -12.52 -8.96
N ILE A 180 -28.47 -12.59 -8.29
CA ILE A 180 -28.34 -13.27 -6.99
C ILE A 180 -29.26 -12.62 -5.96
N GLN A 181 -29.32 -11.29 -5.89
CA GLN A 181 -30.23 -10.58 -4.99
C GLN A 181 -31.71 -10.86 -5.32
N GLN A 182 -32.08 -10.90 -6.59
CA GLN A 182 -33.43 -11.27 -7.02
C GLN A 182 -33.80 -12.69 -6.60
N LEU A 183 -32.90 -13.65 -6.83
CA LEU A 183 -33.11 -15.04 -6.42
C LEU A 183 -33.18 -15.18 -4.89
N GLN A 184 -32.38 -14.41 -4.15
CA GLN A 184 -32.47 -14.40 -2.69
C GLN A 184 -33.83 -13.88 -2.21
N HIS A 185 -34.34 -12.80 -2.79
CA HIS A 185 -35.68 -12.31 -2.49
C HIS A 185 -36.78 -13.33 -2.84
N GLU A 186 -36.61 -14.09 -3.92
CA GLU A 186 -37.54 -15.14 -4.29
C GLU A 186 -37.49 -16.34 -3.33
N ILE A 187 -36.29 -16.72 -2.85
CA ILE A 187 -36.12 -17.71 -1.79
C ILE A 187 -36.82 -17.26 -0.50
N ASP A 188 -36.58 -16.03 -0.06
CA ASP A 188 -37.19 -15.48 1.17
C ASP A 188 -38.72 -15.46 1.05
N ARG A 189 -39.25 -15.11 -0.14
CA ARG A 189 -40.69 -15.14 -0.42
C ARG A 189 -41.23 -16.57 -0.35
N LEU A 190 -40.57 -17.54 -0.97
CA LEU A 190 -40.99 -18.94 -0.95
C LEU A 190 -40.94 -19.52 0.46
N GLN A 191 -39.95 -19.15 1.28
CA GLN A 191 -39.88 -19.53 2.69
C GLN A 191 -41.08 -19.00 3.48
N GLN A 192 -41.48 -17.74 3.27
CA GLN A 192 -42.68 -17.19 3.89
C GLN A 192 -43.97 -17.89 3.41
N GLU A 193 -44.05 -18.26 2.14
CA GLU A 193 -45.18 -19.04 1.62
C GLU A 193 -45.25 -20.44 2.27
N ILE A 194 -44.10 -21.08 2.48
CA ILE A 194 -44.01 -22.36 3.21
C ILE A 194 -44.48 -22.20 4.66
N GLU A 195 -43.96 -21.22 5.40
CA GLU A 195 -44.36 -20.95 6.79
C GLU A 195 -45.88 -20.72 6.90
N ARG A 196 -46.46 -19.92 5.99
CA ARG A 196 -47.91 -19.70 5.93
C ARG A 196 -48.68 -21.00 5.68
N THR A 197 -48.19 -21.82 4.77
CA THR A 197 -48.82 -23.12 4.45
C THR A 197 -48.74 -24.08 5.63
N GLU A 198 -47.63 -24.09 6.36
CA GLU A 198 -47.47 -24.87 7.60
C GLU A 198 -48.41 -24.38 8.71
N GLU A 199 -48.56 -23.06 8.87
CA GLU A 199 -49.54 -22.48 9.81
C GLU A 199 -50.97 -22.89 9.45
N ASP A 200 -51.34 -22.82 8.17
CA ASP A 200 -52.68 -23.19 7.70
C ASP A 200 -52.91 -24.71 7.83
N LEU A 201 -51.89 -25.53 7.62
CA LEU A 201 -51.93 -26.97 7.89
C LEU A 201 -52.17 -27.23 9.39
N GLN A 202 -51.47 -26.52 10.27
CA GLN A 202 -51.67 -26.61 11.72
C GLN A 202 -53.06 -26.15 12.17
N LYS A 203 -53.61 -25.10 11.54
CA LYS A 203 -55.01 -24.66 11.77
C LYS A 203 -55.99 -25.75 11.34
N THR A 204 -55.75 -26.37 10.19
CA THR A 204 -56.58 -27.45 9.64
C THR A 204 -56.55 -28.69 10.54
N LEU A 205 -55.37 -29.09 11.02
CA LEU A 205 -55.20 -30.19 11.97
C LEU A 205 -55.97 -29.94 13.28
N ARG A 206 -55.87 -28.73 13.84
CA ARG A 206 -56.64 -28.34 15.02
C ARG A 206 -58.14 -28.35 14.76
N HIS A 207 -58.57 -27.97 13.55
CA HIS A 207 -59.98 -28.04 13.17
C HIS A 207 -60.47 -29.49 13.05
N ILE A 208 -59.70 -30.38 12.43
CA ILE A 208 -60.01 -31.82 12.35
C ILE A 208 -60.15 -32.41 13.76
N GLN A 209 -59.19 -32.15 14.67
CA GLN A 209 -59.27 -32.64 16.05
C GLN A 209 -60.54 -32.16 16.78
N ARG A 210 -60.95 -30.90 16.54
CA ARG A 210 -62.19 -30.34 17.10
C ARG A 210 -63.42 -31.06 16.53
N VAL A 211 -63.49 -31.24 15.22
CA VAL A 211 -64.59 -31.96 14.55
C VAL A 211 -64.66 -33.42 15.05
N GLU A 212 -63.53 -34.09 15.23
CA GLU A 212 -63.52 -35.44 15.81
C GLU A 212 -64.04 -35.48 17.27
N GLN A 213 -63.75 -34.44 18.05
CA GLN A 213 -64.29 -34.29 19.40
C GLN A 213 -65.81 -34.03 19.37
N GLU A 214 -66.28 -33.18 18.45
CA GLU A 214 -67.71 -32.92 18.24
C GLU A 214 -68.46 -34.18 17.77
N ILE A 215 -67.86 -34.99 16.89
CA ILE A 215 -68.39 -36.29 16.47
C ILE A 215 -68.49 -37.24 17.68
N ARG A 216 -67.47 -37.32 18.54
CA ARG A 216 -67.52 -38.12 19.77
C ARG A 216 -68.65 -37.68 20.70
N GLN A 217 -68.76 -36.37 20.96
CA GLN A 217 -69.83 -35.82 21.78
C GLN A 217 -71.22 -36.06 21.18
N THR A 218 -71.34 -35.98 19.85
CA THR A 218 -72.61 -36.24 19.15
C THR A 218 -73.01 -37.72 19.26
N ARG A 219 -72.05 -38.66 19.15
CA ARG A 219 -72.30 -40.09 19.38
C ARG A 219 -72.73 -40.38 20.81
N GLU A 220 -72.10 -39.73 21.80
CA GLU A 220 -72.51 -39.86 23.20
C GLU A 220 -73.92 -39.35 23.44
N LYS A 221 -74.26 -38.17 22.87
CA LYS A 221 -75.63 -37.62 22.91
C LYS A 221 -76.63 -38.55 22.21
N PHE A 222 -76.27 -39.14 21.08
CA PHE A 222 -77.12 -40.10 20.37
C PHE A 222 -77.40 -41.34 21.24
N SER A 223 -76.37 -41.89 21.89
CA SER A 223 -76.53 -43.01 22.82
C SER A 223 -77.38 -42.66 24.05
N GLN A 224 -77.29 -41.42 24.55
CA GLN A 224 -78.17 -40.93 25.63
C GLN A 224 -79.63 -40.79 25.17
N LEU A 225 -79.85 -40.27 23.96
CA LEU A 225 -81.19 -40.14 23.37
C LEU A 225 -81.83 -41.51 23.11
N GLU A 226 -81.08 -42.52 22.66
CA GLU A 226 -81.57 -43.90 22.52
C GLU A 226 -82.03 -44.47 23.87
N ARG A 227 -81.29 -44.24 24.96
CA ARG A 227 -81.71 -44.66 26.30
C ARG A 227 -82.96 -43.92 26.78
N GLN A 228 -83.07 -42.62 26.46
CA GLN A 228 -84.26 -41.83 26.79
C GLN A 228 -85.48 -42.30 26.00
N GLN A 229 -85.32 -42.65 24.72
CA GLN A 229 -86.39 -43.21 23.90
C GLN A 229 -86.92 -44.53 24.48
N GLU A 230 -86.03 -45.41 24.93
CA GLU A 230 -86.41 -46.68 25.56
C GLU A 230 -87.16 -46.46 26.89
N THR A 231 -86.70 -45.49 27.69
CA THR A 231 -87.34 -45.14 28.97
C THR A 231 -88.74 -44.55 28.76
N LEU A 232 -88.88 -43.64 27.79
CA LEU A 232 -90.18 -43.04 27.44
C LEU A 232 -91.15 -44.09 26.89
N LYS A 233 -90.67 -45.12 26.20
CA LYS A 233 -91.49 -46.23 25.71
C LYS A 233 -92.12 -47.03 26.86
N ILE A 234 -91.33 -47.35 27.88
CA ILE A 234 -91.79 -47.99 29.13
C ILE A 234 -92.82 -47.10 29.86
N GLU A 235 -92.64 -45.78 29.79
CA GLU A 235 -93.52 -44.83 30.46
C GLU A 235 -94.86 -44.63 29.72
N ILE A 236 -94.86 -44.71 28.39
CA ILE A 236 -96.07 -44.76 27.56
C ILE A 236 -96.91 -46.01 27.89
N ASP A 237 -96.29 -47.19 27.95
CA ASP A 237 -96.99 -48.45 28.30
C ASP A 237 -97.65 -48.35 29.69
N ARG A 238 -96.99 -47.67 30.65
CA ARG A 238 -97.56 -47.40 31.99
C ARG A 238 -98.72 -46.41 31.98
N ILE A 239 -98.70 -45.41 31.11
CA ILE A 239 -99.77 -44.42 31.00
C ILE A 239 -101.01 -45.04 30.35
N GLU A 240 -100.85 -45.93 29.36
CA GLU A 240 -101.96 -46.71 28.79
C GLU A 240 -102.67 -47.56 29.87
N ASP A 241 -101.91 -48.23 30.73
CA ASP A 241 -102.46 -48.99 31.87
C ASP A 241 -103.19 -48.10 32.90
N LEU A 242 -102.74 -46.85 33.10
CA LEU A 242 -103.37 -45.89 33.99
C LEU A 242 -104.66 -45.29 33.41
N ILE A 243 -104.75 -45.10 32.09
CA ILE A 243 -105.96 -44.62 31.41
C ILE A 243 -107.12 -45.61 31.60
N ILE A 244 -106.88 -46.92 31.42
CA ILE A 244 -107.87 -47.98 31.65
C ILE A 244 -108.39 -47.97 33.11
N ARG A 245 -107.53 -47.64 34.08
CA ARG A 245 -107.93 -47.54 35.50
C ARG A 245 -108.71 -46.27 35.81
N ILE A 246 -108.38 -45.15 35.18
CA ILE A 246 -109.06 -43.87 35.39
C ILE A 246 -110.48 -43.89 34.79
N GLU A 247 -110.69 -44.55 33.64
CA GLU A 247 -112.03 -44.72 33.05
C GLU A 247 -113.00 -45.44 34.00
N ASN A 248 -112.53 -46.46 34.72
CA ASN A 248 -113.33 -47.16 35.75
C ASN A 248 -113.63 -46.31 36.99
N VAL A 249 -112.74 -45.37 37.37
CA VAL A 249 -112.94 -44.47 38.53
C VAL A 249 -113.91 -43.33 38.21
N ILE A 250 -113.96 -42.86 36.95
CA ILE A 250 -114.90 -41.83 36.50
C ILE A 250 -116.35 -42.33 36.56
N GLU A 251 -116.59 -43.62 36.29
CA GLU A 251 -117.91 -44.26 36.44
C GLU A 251 -118.33 -44.34 37.92
N MET A 252 -117.42 -44.70 38.83
CA MET A 252 -117.70 -44.72 40.28
C MET A 252 -117.98 -43.33 40.87
N LYS A 253 -117.29 -42.27 40.42
CA LYS A 253 -117.48 -40.90 40.95
C LYS A 253 -118.77 -40.24 40.47
N ARG A 254 -119.38 -40.73 39.39
CA ARG A 254 -120.69 -40.25 38.90
C ARG A 254 -121.83 -40.64 39.85
N ASN A 255 -121.77 -41.84 40.43
CA ASN A 255 -122.75 -42.34 41.40
C ASN A 255 -122.62 -41.70 42.80
N GLN A 256 -121.42 -41.24 43.19
CA GLN A 256 -121.21 -40.53 44.47
C GLN A 256 -121.68 -39.06 44.45
N LYS A 257 -121.87 -38.45 43.27
CA LYS A 257 -122.34 -37.07 43.14
C LYS A 257 -123.81 -36.92 43.55
N GLU A 258 -124.65 -37.91 43.24
CA GLU A 258 -126.08 -37.91 43.58
C GLU A 258 -126.33 -38.04 45.10
N GLU A 259 -125.41 -38.62 45.87
CA GLU A 259 -125.49 -38.72 47.33
C GLU A 259 -125.08 -37.43 48.07
N PHE A 260 -124.21 -36.59 47.50
CA PHE A 260 -123.78 -35.33 48.13
C PHE A 260 -124.82 -34.19 47.99
N GLU A 261 -125.70 -34.23 46.99
CA GLU A 261 -126.79 -33.26 46.83
C GLU A 261 -127.85 -33.37 47.96
N ALA A 262 -127.98 -34.54 48.60
CA ALA A 262 -128.88 -34.78 49.74
C ALA A 262 -128.35 -34.25 51.09
N LEU A 263 -127.03 -34.20 51.29
CA LEU A 263 -126.39 -33.72 52.53
C LEU A 263 -126.37 -32.17 52.64
N LYS A 264 -126.43 -31.48 51.49
CA LYS A 264 -126.45 -30.01 51.41
C LYS A 264 -127.73 -29.37 51.97
N GLN A 265 -128.86 -30.09 52.03
CA GLN A 265 -130.10 -29.56 52.62
C GLN A 265 -130.14 -29.61 54.16
N GLN A 266 -129.32 -30.43 54.83
CA GLN A 266 -129.31 -30.54 56.29
C GLN A 266 -128.49 -29.44 57.02
N LEU A 267 -127.45 -28.89 56.39
CA LEU A 267 -126.58 -27.86 56.99
C LEU A 267 -127.16 -26.43 56.98
N GLN A 268 -128.28 -26.21 56.28
CA GLN A 268 -128.96 -24.90 56.22
C GLN A 268 -129.81 -24.59 57.49
N THR A 269 -130.07 -25.60 58.32
CA THR A 269 -130.92 -25.49 59.53
C THR A 269 -130.12 -25.12 60.80
N GLU A 270 -128.81 -25.39 60.83
CA GLU A 270 -127.94 -25.18 62.00
C GLU A 270 -127.39 -23.73 62.13
N ILE A 271 -127.40 -22.96 61.03
CA ILE A 271 -126.89 -21.58 60.97
C ILE A 271 -127.81 -20.55 61.65
N ASN A 272 -129.08 -20.90 61.94
CA ASN A 272 -130.06 -19.97 62.50
C ASN A 272 -130.05 -19.90 64.04
N GLU A 273 -129.44 -20.85 64.76
CA GLU A 273 -129.48 -20.88 66.25
C GLU A 273 -128.30 -20.14 66.93
N LEU A 274 -127.19 -19.89 66.23
CA LEU A 274 -126.00 -19.24 66.83
C LEU A 274 -126.01 -17.70 66.79
N LYS A 275 -126.94 -17.08 66.05
CA LYS A 275 -127.09 -15.61 65.98
C LYS A 275 -127.75 -14.97 67.21
N GLN A 276 -128.41 -15.76 68.07
CA GLN A 276 -129.21 -15.24 69.19
C GLN A 276 -128.43 -15.05 70.51
N ARG A 277 -127.22 -15.63 70.66
CA ARG A 277 -126.38 -15.52 71.87
C ARG A 277 -125.39 -14.33 71.87
N HIS A 278 -125.15 -13.69 70.73
CA HIS A 278 -124.20 -12.57 70.61
C HIS A 278 -124.76 -11.22 71.14
N ALA A 279 -126.09 -11.08 71.27
CA ALA A 279 -126.72 -9.78 71.55
C ALA A 279 -126.83 -9.39 73.05
N GLN A 280 -126.53 -10.26 74.02
CA GLN A 280 -126.81 -10.00 75.45
C GLN A 280 -125.57 -9.67 76.32
N ILE A 281 -124.35 -9.71 75.79
CA ILE A 281 -123.11 -9.32 76.51
C ILE A 281 -122.66 -7.88 76.17
N GLN A 282 -123.25 -7.27 75.14
CA GLN A 282 -122.84 -5.97 74.59
C GLN A 282 -123.33 -4.74 75.41
N ALA A 283 -124.17 -4.93 76.44
CA ALA A 283 -124.79 -3.82 77.19
C ALA A 283 -124.17 -3.54 78.60
N LYS A 284 -123.19 -4.32 79.06
CA LYS A 284 -122.49 -4.07 80.36
C LYS A 284 -121.07 -3.52 80.20
N VAL A 285 -120.60 -3.38 78.96
CA VAL A 285 -119.26 -2.92 78.56
C VAL A 285 -119.12 -1.38 78.58
N GLN A 286 -120.22 -0.60 78.55
CA GLN A 286 -120.13 0.86 78.38
C GLN A 286 -119.90 1.69 79.66
N HIS A 287 -120.03 1.15 80.88
CA HIS A 287 -119.92 1.97 82.12
C HIS A 287 -118.59 1.80 82.88
N LEU A 288 -117.78 0.77 82.59
CA LEU A 288 -116.44 0.59 83.18
C LEU A 288 -115.31 1.06 82.25
N GLN A 289 -115.65 1.62 81.07
CA GLN A 289 -114.72 2.11 80.05
C GLN A 289 -114.19 3.53 80.29
N GLN A 290 -114.71 4.28 81.26
CA GLN A 290 -114.39 5.71 81.43
C GLN A 290 -113.33 6.03 82.50
N GLU A 291 -113.00 5.11 83.40
CA GLU A 291 -111.98 5.35 84.47
C GLU A 291 -110.58 4.77 84.13
N VAL A 292 -110.46 3.90 83.11
CA VAL A 292 -109.18 3.31 82.64
C VAL A 292 -108.47 4.20 81.59
N GLN A 293 -109.15 5.22 81.03
CA GLN A 293 -108.60 6.06 79.96
C GLN A 293 -107.59 7.13 80.45
N THR A 294 -107.60 7.51 81.73
CA THR A 294 -106.77 8.62 82.24
C THR A 294 -105.35 8.23 82.66
N GLU A 295 -105.07 6.96 83.00
CA GLU A 295 -103.69 6.49 83.28
C GLU A 295 -102.95 5.92 82.05
N LYS A 296 -103.67 5.54 80.99
CA LYS A 296 -103.07 5.03 79.73
C LYS A 296 -102.30 6.10 78.93
N ALA A 297 -102.63 7.38 79.09
CA ALA A 297 -102.00 8.48 78.36
C ALA A 297 -100.54 8.79 78.83
N SER A 298 -100.17 8.43 80.06
CA SER A 298 -98.82 8.65 80.60
C SER A 298 -97.79 7.60 80.15
N LEU A 299 -98.22 6.41 79.70
CA LEU A 299 -97.32 5.31 79.31
C LEU A 299 -96.92 5.37 77.82
N GLN A 300 -97.77 5.96 76.96
CA GLN A 300 -97.54 6.03 75.52
C GLN A 300 -96.38 6.99 75.13
N SER A 301 -96.20 8.09 75.88
CA SER A 301 -95.12 9.08 75.64
C SER A 301 -93.70 8.52 75.84
N LEU A 302 -93.52 7.57 76.77
CA LEU A 302 -92.22 6.93 77.03
C LEU A 302 -91.88 5.81 76.02
N ILE A 303 -92.89 5.21 75.38
CA ILE A 303 -92.71 4.18 74.34
C ILE A 303 -92.28 4.83 73.01
N ASP A 304 -92.81 6.01 72.68
CA ASP A 304 -92.47 6.72 71.44
C ASP A 304 -91.02 7.25 71.44
N GLN A 305 -90.47 7.63 72.59
CA GLN A 305 -89.06 8.05 72.73
C GLN A 305 -88.07 6.87 72.57
N ALA A 306 -88.45 5.66 72.96
CA ALA A 306 -87.60 4.46 72.81
C ALA A 306 -87.54 3.95 71.35
N ALA A 307 -88.60 4.17 70.55
CA ALA A 307 -88.63 3.81 69.13
C ALA A 307 -87.72 4.72 68.28
N GLN A 308 -87.65 6.01 68.61
CA GLN A 308 -86.81 6.99 67.90
C GLN A 308 -85.29 6.77 68.10
N MET A 309 -84.86 6.33 69.28
CA MET A 309 -83.44 5.98 69.51
C MET A 309 -83.00 4.72 68.75
N LYS A 310 -83.90 3.77 68.49
CA LYS A 310 -83.59 2.52 67.77
C LYS A 310 -83.33 2.74 66.29
N THR A 311 -84.02 3.70 65.66
CA THR A 311 -83.79 4.10 64.26
C THR A 311 -82.51 4.90 64.08
N GLU A 312 -82.14 5.77 65.02
CA GLU A 312 -80.85 6.47 65.00
C GLU A 312 -79.65 5.51 65.15
N MET A 313 -79.78 4.46 65.96
CA MET A 313 -78.72 3.46 66.15
C MET A 313 -78.43 2.63 64.88
N ALA A 314 -79.49 2.25 64.14
CA ALA A 314 -79.35 1.52 62.88
C ALA A 314 -78.68 2.36 61.78
N ALA A 315 -78.93 3.68 61.76
CA ALA A 315 -78.29 4.60 60.83
C ALA A 315 -76.79 4.76 61.12
N LEU A 316 -76.40 4.93 62.38
CA LEU A 316 -74.99 5.07 62.79
C LEU A 316 -74.17 3.79 62.55
N GLN A 317 -74.76 2.60 62.70
CA GLN A 317 -74.08 1.32 62.41
C GLN A 317 -73.82 1.11 60.92
N LYS A 318 -74.74 1.55 60.05
CA LYS A 318 -74.56 1.49 58.59
C LYS A 318 -73.43 2.41 58.12
N GLU A 319 -73.32 3.59 58.74
CA GLU A 319 -72.24 4.55 58.48
C GLU A 319 -70.86 4.05 58.99
N GLN A 320 -70.82 3.35 60.12
CA GLN A 320 -69.60 2.72 60.65
C GLN A 320 -69.02 1.68 59.68
N HIS A 321 -69.87 0.84 59.08
CA HIS A 321 -69.44 -0.17 58.12
C HIS A 321 -68.86 0.46 56.84
N ALA A 322 -69.50 1.52 56.34
CA ALA A 322 -69.01 2.26 55.16
C ALA A 322 -67.65 2.94 55.41
N LEU A 323 -67.47 3.59 56.57
CA LEU A 323 -66.19 4.21 56.96
C LEU A 323 -65.07 3.17 57.12
N THR A 324 -65.39 1.98 57.63
CA THR A 324 -64.42 0.87 57.79
C THR A 324 -63.93 0.35 56.45
N LEU A 325 -64.84 0.13 55.50
CA LEU A 325 -64.50 -0.32 54.15
C LEU A 325 -63.64 0.71 53.40
N ALA A 326 -63.98 2.00 53.54
CA ALA A 326 -63.20 3.09 52.95
C ALA A 326 -61.76 3.17 53.52
N ALA A 327 -61.59 2.97 54.83
CA ALA A 327 -60.27 2.94 55.46
C ALA A 327 -59.43 1.73 54.98
N GLN A 328 -60.05 0.55 54.79
CA GLN A 328 -59.38 -0.64 54.26
C GLN A 328 -58.88 -0.47 52.83
N LEU A 329 -59.72 0.10 51.94
CA LEU A 329 -59.34 0.37 50.56
C LEU A 329 -58.21 1.40 50.45
N LEU A 330 -58.26 2.47 51.27
CA LEU A 330 -57.17 3.45 51.36
C LEU A 330 -55.85 2.81 51.83
N LYS A 331 -55.91 1.89 52.81
CA LYS A 331 -54.73 1.16 53.30
C LYS A 331 -54.10 0.28 52.23
N GLN A 332 -54.90 -0.52 51.52
CA GLN A 332 -54.42 -1.39 50.44
C GLN A 332 -53.78 -0.57 49.31
N ASN A 333 -54.39 0.57 48.95
CA ASN A 333 -53.85 1.45 47.91
C ASN A 333 -52.53 2.11 48.34
N LEU A 334 -52.42 2.52 49.61
CA LEU A 334 -51.18 3.04 50.18
C LEU A 334 -50.05 1.99 50.16
N GLU A 335 -50.32 0.76 50.58
CA GLU A 335 -49.35 -0.35 50.58
C GLU A 335 -48.90 -0.71 49.16
N ALA A 336 -49.83 -0.77 48.19
CA ALA A 336 -49.52 -1.00 46.78
C ALA A 336 -48.61 0.11 46.20
N LYS A 337 -48.92 1.38 46.48
CA LYS A 337 -48.13 2.52 46.00
C LYS A 337 -46.75 2.60 46.67
N GLN A 338 -46.63 2.24 47.95
CA GLN A 338 -45.34 2.09 48.64
C GLN A 338 -44.49 0.97 48.05
N HIS A 339 -45.10 -0.15 47.67
CA HIS A 339 -44.39 -1.22 46.97
C HIS A 339 -43.87 -0.77 45.60
N HIS A 340 -44.70 -0.10 44.79
CA HIS A 340 -44.28 0.46 43.51
C HIS A 340 -43.17 1.51 43.65
N LEU A 341 -43.22 2.37 44.67
CA LEU A 341 -42.16 3.33 44.96
C LEU A 341 -40.83 2.62 45.30
N THR A 342 -40.91 1.52 46.03
CA THR A 342 -39.72 0.71 46.39
C THR A 342 -39.11 0.04 45.17
N GLN A 343 -39.94 -0.54 44.29
CA GLN A 343 -39.49 -1.11 43.01
C GLN A 343 -38.87 -0.04 42.10
N SER A 344 -39.48 1.15 42.02
CA SER A 344 -38.95 2.27 41.23
C SER A 344 -37.59 2.75 41.74
N LYS A 345 -37.39 2.82 43.05
CA LYS A 345 -36.08 3.14 43.67
C LYS A 345 -35.01 2.05 43.42
N GLN A 346 -35.40 0.77 43.43
CA GLN A 346 -34.49 -0.32 43.06
C GLN A 346 -34.09 -0.25 41.59
N GLN A 347 -35.03 0.09 40.71
CA GLN A 347 -34.76 0.31 39.29
C GLN A 347 -33.79 1.49 39.08
N GLU A 348 -33.96 2.60 39.81
CA GLU A 348 -33.03 3.74 39.80
C GLU A 348 -31.59 3.31 40.19
N ALA A 349 -31.44 2.55 41.28
CA ALA A 349 -30.14 2.04 41.72
C ALA A 349 -29.47 1.11 40.67
N SER A 350 -30.26 0.27 40.00
CA SER A 350 -29.76 -0.60 38.93
C SER A 350 -29.29 0.19 37.70
N LEU A 351 -30.00 1.27 37.33
CA LEU A 351 -29.62 2.16 36.24
C LEU A 351 -28.36 2.96 36.58
N ASP A 352 -28.18 3.36 37.84
CA ASP A 352 -26.96 4.01 38.31
C ASP A 352 -25.73 3.12 38.19
N GLN A 353 -25.86 1.85 38.58
CA GLN A 353 -24.79 0.87 38.42
C GLN A 353 -24.43 0.68 36.94
N ASN A 354 -25.44 0.59 36.06
CA ASN A 354 -25.25 0.45 34.61
C ASN A 354 -24.56 1.68 33.99
N LEU A 355 -24.92 2.90 34.44
CA LEU A 355 -24.23 4.13 34.02
C LEU A 355 -22.75 4.09 34.40
N LYS A 356 -22.44 3.73 35.64
CA LYS A 356 -21.07 3.66 36.14
C LYS A 356 -20.22 2.65 35.37
N GLU A 357 -20.76 1.47 35.09
CA GLU A 357 -20.08 0.44 34.30
C GLU A 357 -19.84 0.90 32.86
N LYS A 358 -20.84 1.51 32.20
CA LYS A 358 -20.68 2.04 30.84
C LYS A 358 -19.67 3.20 30.78
N GLU A 359 -19.66 4.10 31.76
CA GLU A 359 -18.68 5.19 31.86
C GLU A 359 -17.26 4.65 32.02
N GLN A 360 -17.06 3.62 32.86
CA GLN A 360 -15.75 2.97 33.00
C GLN A 360 -15.28 2.32 31.69
N VAL A 361 -16.15 1.60 30.99
CA VAL A 361 -15.81 0.98 29.69
C VAL A 361 -15.48 2.05 28.65
N ILE A 362 -16.24 3.15 28.60
CA ILE A 362 -15.95 4.27 27.70
C ILE A 362 -14.58 4.87 27.99
N ASN A 363 -14.27 5.16 29.26
CA ASN A 363 -12.98 5.71 29.66
C ASN A 363 -11.82 4.77 29.27
N GLN A 364 -11.97 3.46 29.46
CA GLN A 364 -10.96 2.48 29.05
C GLN A 364 -10.76 2.47 27.53
N LEU A 365 -11.86 2.45 26.76
CA LEU A 365 -11.79 2.47 25.31
C LEU A 365 -11.19 3.77 24.76
N GLU A 366 -11.38 4.91 25.43
CA GLU A 366 -10.75 6.19 25.10
C GLU A 366 -9.24 6.16 25.35
N GLN A 367 -8.79 5.59 26.46
CA GLN A 367 -7.35 5.39 26.73
C GLN A 367 -6.70 4.45 25.71
N ASP A 368 -7.36 3.34 25.39
CA ASP A 368 -6.87 2.38 24.40
C ASP A 368 -6.81 3.02 23.00
N LYS A 369 -7.80 3.85 22.65
CA LYS A 369 -7.77 4.67 21.44
C LYS A 369 -6.54 5.58 21.41
N THR A 370 -6.24 6.26 22.51
CA THR A 370 -5.08 7.19 22.55
C THR A 370 -3.78 6.44 22.30
N LYS A 371 -3.60 5.27 22.94
CA LYS A 371 -2.44 4.40 22.71
C LYS A 371 -2.35 3.89 21.27
N MET A 372 -3.48 3.55 20.65
CA MET A 372 -3.52 3.15 19.24
C MET A 372 -3.12 4.31 18.32
N GLU A 373 -3.59 5.53 18.58
CA GLU A 373 -3.25 6.74 17.80
C GLU A 373 -1.76 7.09 17.92
N GLU A 374 -1.17 6.95 19.11
CA GLU A 374 0.28 7.11 19.31
C GLU A 374 1.09 6.07 18.53
N LYS A 375 0.66 4.81 18.56
CA LYS A 375 1.30 3.74 17.79
C LYS A 375 1.17 3.96 16.28
N LEU A 376 0.01 4.42 15.81
CA LEU A 376 -0.20 4.80 14.41
C LEU A 376 0.76 5.91 13.99
N LYS A 377 0.99 6.89 14.85
CA LYS A 377 1.96 7.96 14.60
C LYS A 377 3.40 7.43 14.51
N GLN A 378 3.79 6.50 15.37
CA GLN A 378 5.10 5.85 15.32
C GLN A 378 5.29 5.06 14.02
N ASP A 379 4.35 4.18 13.68
CA ASP A 379 4.40 3.34 12.48
C ASP A 379 4.38 4.20 11.20
N THR A 380 3.63 5.30 11.19
CA THR A 380 3.60 6.26 10.08
C THR A 380 4.96 6.96 9.91
N ASN A 381 5.62 7.34 11.01
CA ASN A 381 6.94 7.95 10.95
C ASN A 381 8.00 6.96 10.44
N GLU A 382 7.94 5.70 10.87
CA GLU A 382 8.83 4.65 10.36
C GLU A 382 8.59 4.38 8.87
N LEU A 383 7.32 4.32 8.44
CA LEU A 383 6.96 4.17 7.02
C LEU A 383 7.56 5.31 6.17
N ASN A 384 7.41 6.56 6.62
CA ASN A 384 7.95 7.73 5.93
C ASN A 384 9.49 7.69 5.86
N ARG A 385 10.15 7.23 6.92
CA ARG A 385 11.62 7.07 6.94
C ARG A 385 12.07 6.01 5.94
N THR A 386 11.44 4.83 5.94
CA THR A 386 11.72 3.77 4.96
C THR A 386 11.47 4.26 3.53
N GLN A 387 10.46 5.10 3.31
CA GLN A 387 10.16 5.68 2.00
C GLN A 387 11.28 6.60 1.51
N GLN A 388 11.83 7.44 2.39
CA GLN A 388 12.98 8.29 2.07
C GLN A 388 14.25 7.47 1.80
N GLU A 389 14.52 6.44 2.61
CA GLU A 389 15.65 5.54 2.42
C GLU A 389 15.54 4.76 1.10
N LEU A 390 14.32 4.33 0.73
CA LEU A 390 14.05 3.69 -0.55
C LEU A 390 14.34 4.65 -1.73
N GLN A 391 13.84 5.88 -1.69
CA GLN A 391 14.09 6.87 -2.74
C GLN A 391 15.60 7.11 -2.93
N LYS A 392 16.34 7.25 -1.84
CA LYS A 392 17.81 7.41 -1.88
C LYS A 392 18.48 6.18 -2.51
N SER A 393 18.06 4.99 -2.12
CA SER A 393 18.60 3.73 -2.65
C SER A 393 18.29 3.54 -4.15
N GLU A 394 17.10 3.93 -4.61
CA GLU A 394 16.73 3.87 -6.04
C GLU A 394 17.56 4.84 -6.89
N VAL A 395 17.82 6.04 -6.37
CA VAL A 395 18.73 7.01 -7.03
C VAL A 395 20.14 6.42 -7.13
N GLU A 396 20.68 5.88 -6.04
CA GLU A 396 22.01 5.24 -6.03
C GLU A 396 22.07 4.04 -6.99
N GLN A 397 21.02 3.23 -7.05
CA GLN A 397 20.91 2.10 -7.97
C GLN A 397 20.98 2.57 -9.43
N ASN A 398 20.22 3.62 -9.77
CA ASN A 398 20.20 4.18 -11.12
C ASN A 398 21.55 4.79 -11.51
N GLN A 399 22.20 5.50 -10.60
CA GLN A 399 23.55 6.03 -10.80
C GLN A 399 24.56 4.90 -11.02
N CYS A 400 24.56 3.87 -10.16
CA CYS A 400 25.43 2.70 -10.32
C CYS A 400 25.19 2.00 -11.67
N ARG A 401 23.93 1.88 -12.10
CA ARG A 401 23.59 1.28 -13.41
C ARG A 401 24.15 2.11 -14.57
N ALA A 402 24.00 3.43 -14.52
CA ALA A 402 24.51 4.33 -15.55
C ALA A 402 26.04 4.23 -15.67
N THR A 403 26.76 4.33 -14.55
CA THR A 403 28.22 4.19 -14.52
C THR A 403 28.66 2.79 -14.98
N LEU A 404 27.98 1.72 -14.54
CA LEU A 404 28.30 0.37 -14.98
C LEU A 404 28.14 0.20 -16.50
N ASN A 405 27.09 0.77 -17.10
CA ASN A 405 26.88 0.73 -18.54
C ASN A 405 27.96 1.51 -19.30
N GLN A 406 28.32 2.70 -18.82
CA GLN A 406 29.43 3.48 -19.38
C GLN A 406 30.75 2.68 -19.35
N GLU A 407 31.08 2.07 -18.22
CA GLU A 407 32.32 1.31 -18.10
C GLU A 407 32.32 0.00 -18.90
N LYS A 408 31.15 -0.58 -19.18
CA LYS A 408 31.00 -1.69 -20.14
C LYS A 408 31.27 -1.26 -21.57
N ASN A 409 30.81 -0.08 -21.97
CA ASN A 409 31.11 0.48 -23.29
C ASN A 409 32.61 0.78 -23.41
N ASN A 410 33.23 1.36 -22.37
CA ASN A 410 34.68 1.54 -22.30
C ASN A 410 35.44 0.21 -22.39
N LEU A 411 34.92 -0.86 -21.77
CA LEU A 411 35.49 -2.20 -21.88
C LEU A 411 35.48 -2.72 -23.31
N GLN A 412 34.36 -2.56 -24.04
CA GLN A 412 34.25 -2.93 -25.44
C GLN A 412 35.24 -2.12 -26.32
N SER A 413 35.32 -0.81 -26.10
CA SER A 413 36.29 0.04 -26.80
C SER A 413 37.74 -0.42 -26.56
N ARG A 414 38.12 -0.73 -25.30
CA ARG A 414 39.46 -1.25 -24.99
C ARG A 414 39.73 -2.64 -25.59
N GLN A 415 38.71 -3.49 -25.71
CA GLN A 415 38.83 -4.78 -26.43
C GLN A 415 39.13 -4.55 -27.91
N ALA A 416 38.46 -3.60 -28.55
CA ALA A 416 38.72 -3.23 -29.93
C ALA A 416 40.12 -2.63 -30.12
N THR A 417 40.57 -1.75 -29.22
CA THR A 417 41.94 -1.22 -29.22
C THR A 417 42.98 -2.34 -29.15
N LEU A 418 42.84 -3.29 -28.21
CA LEU A 418 43.77 -4.41 -28.10
C LEU A 418 43.81 -5.25 -29.38
N ALA A 419 42.65 -5.52 -30.00
CA ALA A 419 42.58 -6.25 -31.26
C ALA A 419 43.29 -5.52 -32.40
N ASN A 420 43.17 -4.19 -32.48
CA ASN A 420 43.86 -3.38 -33.48
C ASN A 420 45.38 -3.35 -33.25
N GLU A 421 45.84 -3.19 -32.01
CA GLU A 421 47.27 -3.23 -31.69
C GLU A 421 47.88 -4.61 -31.98
N GLN A 422 47.15 -5.71 -31.72
CA GLN A 422 47.57 -7.06 -32.10
C GLN A 422 47.70 -7.24 -33.62
N LYS A 423 46.79 -6.64 -34.41
CA LYS A 423 46.91 -6.64 -35.88
C LYS A 423 48.16 -5.88 -36.33
N LYS A 424 48.42 -4.69 -35.78
CA LYS A 424 49.64 -3.91 -36.08
C LYS A 424 50.92 -4.66 -35.71
N GLN A 425 50.94 -5.32 -34.54
CA GLN A 425 52.05 -6.19 -34.16
C GLN A 425 52.27 -7.31 -35.20
N THR A 426 51.19 -8.00 -35.60
CA THR A 426 51.27 -9.07 -36.61
C THR A 426 51.81 -8.55 -37.95
N GLN A 427 51.38 -7.35 -38.36
CA GLN A 427 51.89 -6.69 -39.56
C GLN A 427 53.38 -6.34 -39.44
N ALA A 428 53.82 -5.81 -38.30
CA ALA A 428 55.23 -5.52 -38.02
C ALA A 428 56.09 -6.80 -38.02
N GLU A 429 55.59 -7.91 -37.46
CA GLU A 429 56.25 -9.23 -37.52
C GLU A 429 56.44 -9.72 -38.96
N ASN A 430 55.42 -9.56 -39.80
CA ASN A 430 55.50 -9.94 -41.22
C ASN A 430 56.48 -9.05 -42.00
N ASN A 431 56.44 -7.73 -41.77
CA ASN A 431 57.38 -6.79 -42.40
C ASN A 431 58.83 -7.09 -42.00
N LEU A 432 59.07 -7.40 -40.72
CA LEU A 432 60.39 -7.79 -40.23
C LEU A 432 60.87 -9.08 -40.94
N ARG A 433 60.02 -10.11 -41.02
CA ARG A 433 60.37 -11.36 -41.73
C ARG A 433 60.70 -11.12 -43.20
N GLN A 434 59.97 -10.25 -43.88
CA GLN A 434 60.28 -9.89 -45.27
C GLN A 434 61.63 -9.18 -45.37
N GLN A 435 61.90 -8.23 -44.48
CA GLN A 435 63.17 -7.51 -44.43
C GLN A 435 64.36 -8.41 -44.09
N GLU A 436 64.18 -9.41 -43.22
CA GLU A 436 65.19 -10.44 -42.94
C GLU A 436 65.54 -11.24 -44.20
N GLN A 437 64.54 -11.57 -45.02
CA GLN A 437 64.76 -12.27 -46.29
C GLN A 437 65.47 -11.40 -47.34
N THR A 438 65.13 -10.11 -47.47
CA THR A 438 65.82 -9.20 -48.40
C THR A 438 67.27 -8.98 -47.97
N THR A 439 67.50 -8.77 -46.67
CA THR A 439 68.85 -8.64 -46.11
C THR A 439 69.68 -9.89 -46.39
N LYS A 440 69.13 -11.09 -46.17
CA LYS A 440 69.82 -12.36 -46.49
C LYS A 440 70.17 -12.50 -47.97
N LYS A 441 69.30 -12.04 -48.88
CA LYS A 441 69.59 -12.02 -50.33
C LYS A 441 70.72 -11.04 -50.66
N ALA A 442 70.73 -9.86 -50.04
CA ALA A 442 71.80 -8.88 -50.22
C ALA A 442 73.15 -9.39 -49.67
N GLU A 443 73.13 -10.10 -48.54
CA GLU A 443 74.33 -10.78 -48.00
C GLU A 443 74.89 -11.79 -48.99
N GLN A 444 74.03 -12.62 -49.58
CA GLN A 444 74.44 -13.57 -50.61
C GLN A 444 75.01 -12.86 -51.84
N GLN A 445 74.39 -11.77 -52.30
CA GLN A 445 74.88 -11.00 -53.44
C GLN A 445 76.26 -10.38 -53.18
N VAL A 446 76.53 -9.91 -51.95
CA VAL A 446 77.86 -9.46 -51.56
C VAL A 446 78.86 -10.61 -51.65
N GLN A 447 78.55 -11.78 -51.09
CA GLN A 447 79.45 -12.95 -51.18
C GLN A 447 79.76 -13.35 -52.63
N ASP A 448 78.76 -13.35 -53.51
CA ASP A 448 78.93 -13.67 -54.92
C ASP A 448 79.81 -12.63 -55.63
N CYS A 449 79.61 -11.34 -55.34
CA CYS A 449 80.44 -10.25 -55.89
C CYS A 449 81.88 -10.27 -55.34
N GLU A 450 82.07 -10.64 -54.07
CA GLU A 450 83.40 -10.79 -53.47
C GLU A 450 84.19 -11.89 -54.17
N LYS A 451 83.55 -13.03 -54.39
CA LYS A 451 84.15 -14.14 -55.14
C LYS A 451 84.51 -13.72 -56.56
N ALA A 452 83.60 -13.04 -57.28
CA ALA A 452 83.86 -12.55 -58.63
C ALA A 452 85.01 -11.53 -58.68
N ALA A 453 85.13 -10.65 -57.69
CA ALA A 453 86.24 -9.69 -57.60
C ALA A 453 87.58 -10.40 -57.33
N GLN A 454 87.60 -11.40 -56.43
CA GLN A 454 88.80 -12.22 -56.16
C GLN A 454 89.24 -13.02 -57.40
N ASP A 455 88.30 -13.60 -58.14
CA ASP A 455 88.60 -14.34 -59.37
C ASP A 455 89.14 -13.42 -60.47
N ALA A 456 88.59 -12.20 -60.60
CA ALA A 456 89.11 -11.18 -61.51
C ALA A 456 90.50 -10.68 -61.11
N GLU A 457 90.78 -10.51 -59.82
CA GLU A 457 92.10 -10.16 -59.29
C GLU A 457 93.15 -11.22 -59.63
N LYS A 458 92.82 -12.50 -59.42
CA LYS A 458 93.69 -13.61 -59.83
C LYS A 458 93.99 -13.59 -61.34
N ALA A 459 92.99 -13.31 -62.17
CA ALA A 459 93.16 -13.21 -63.62
C ALA A 459 94.04 -12.03 -64.04
N VAL A 460 93.96 -10.88 -63.34
CA VAL A 460 94.89 -9.75 -63.53
C VAL A 460 96.32 -10.17 -63.20
N ASN A 461 96.54 -10.80 -62.05
CA ASN A 461 97.87 -11.25 -61.64
C ASN A 461 98.48 -12.24 -62.64
N GLN A 462 97.69 -13.19 -63.16
CA GLN A 462 98.13 -14.12 -64.21
C GLN A 462 98.45 -13.41 -65.53
N ALA A 463 97.63 -12.44 -65.94
CA ALA A 463 97.90 -11.66 -67.15
C ALA A 463 99.16 -10.80 -67.00
N GLN A 464 99.41 -10.24 -65.81
CA GLN A 464 100.61 -9.46 -65.49
C GLN A 464 101.88 -10.34 -65.53
N GLN A 465 101.82 -11.55 -64.97
CA GLN A 465 102.92 -12.52 -65.07
C GLN A 465 103.26 -12.84 -66.53
N THR A 466 102.25 -13.07 -67.38
CA THR A 466 102.45 -13.30 -68.83
C THR A 466 103.10 -12.09 -69.53
N VAL A 467 102.75 -10.86 -69.14
CA VAL A 467 103.40 -9.63 -69.64
C VAL A 467 104.87 -9.59 -69.23
N GLU A 468 105.19 -9.86 -67.96
CA GLU A 468 106.57 -9.88 -67.45
C GLU A 468 107.41 -10.96 -68.12
N GLU A 469 106.87 -12.17 -68.32
CA GLU A 469 107.52 -13.24 -69.07
C GLU A 469 107.82 -12.82 -70.50
N THR A 470 106.85 -12.23 -71.21
CA THR A 470 107.07 -11.76 -72.59
C THR A 470 108.01 -10.56 -72.68
N GLN A 471 108.12 -9.73 -71.63
CA GLN A 471 109.15 -8.68 -71.55
C GLN A 471 110.55 -9.27 -71.38
N ARG A 472 110.73 -10.29 -70.52
CA ARG A 472 112.01 -10.99 -70.37
C ARG A 472 112.42 -11.67 -71.68
N ASP A 473 111.48 -12.36 -72.34
CA ASP A 473 111.72 -12.97 -73.66
C ASP A 473 112.12 -11.91 -74.72
N LEU A 474 111.50 -10.73 -74.67
CA LEU A 474 111.82 -9.63 -75.57
C LEU A 474 113.23 -9.09 -75.32
N GLN A 475 113.60 -8.88 -74.05
CA GLN A 475 114.95 -8.46 -73.65
C GLN A 475 116.00 -9.47 -74.11
N GLN A 476 115.75 -10.77 -73.91
CA GLN A 476 116.63 -11.82 -74.41
C GLN A 476 116.75 -11.78 -75.94
N ALA A 477 115.66 -11.57 -76.67
CA ALA A 477 115.71 -11.42 -78.13
C ALA A 477 116.46 -10.15 -78.58
N GLU A 478 116.37 -9.07 -77.81
CA GLU A 478 117.12 -7.81 -77.99
C GLU A 478 118.62 -8.03 -77.79
N GLU A 479 119.02 -8.71 -76.72
CA GLU A 479 120.41 -9.09 -76.44
C GLU A 479 120.97 -10.00 -77.56
N GLN A 480 120.20 -11.02 -77.99
CA GLN A 480 120.62 -11.90 -79.07
C GLN A 480 120.73 -11.17 -80.42
N LEU A 481 119.87 -10.19 -80.68
CA LEU A 481 119.99 -9.33 -81.84
C LEU A 481 121.24 -8.45 -81.76
N GLN A 482 121.53 -7.85 -80.60
CA GLN A 482 122.76 -7.06 -80.39
C GLN A 482 124.02 -7.91 -80.59
N ILE A 483 124.05 -9.15 -80.08
CA ILE A 483 125.15 -10.09 -80.33
C ILE A 483 125.29 -10.38 -81.82
N ALA A 484 124.19 -10.61 -82.53
CA ALA A 484 124.20 -10.86 -83.97
C ALA A 484 124.65 -9.63 -84.78
N GLU A 485 124.28 -8.42 -84.36
CA GLU A 485 124.70 -7.14 -84.96
C GLU A 485 126.19 -6.87 -84.70
N ILE A 486 126.69 -7.07 -83.47
CA ILE A 486 128.13 -6.98 -83.15
C ILE A 486 128.94 -8.00 -83.95
N ALA A 487 128.45 -9.24 -84.07
CA ALA A 487 129.10 -10.27 -84.88
C ALA A 487 129.15 -9.88 -86.36
N LEU A 488 128.07 -9.29 -86.89
CA LEU A 488 128.03 -8.76 -88.25
C LEU A 488 128.99 -7.59 -88.45
N ASP A 489 129.03 -6.63 -87.52
CA ASP A 489 129.93 -5.47 -87.55
C ASP A 489 131.40 -5.89 -87.42
N THR A 490 131.70 -6.88 -86.58
CA THR A 490 133.04 -7.46 -86.45
C THR A 490 133.47 -8.14 -87.75
N LEU A 491 132.57 -8.88 -88.41
CA LEU A 491 132.83 -9.46 -89.74
C LEU A 491 133.03 -8.39 -90.81
N LEU A 492 132.25 -7.30 -90.78
CA LEU A 492 132.40 -6.15 -91.67
C LEU A 492 133.75 -5.44 -91.47
N ALA A 493 134.16 -5.23 -90.22
CA ALA A 493 135.45 -4.64 -89.85
C ALA A 493 136.64 -5.56 -90.20
N PHE A 494 136.49 -6.88 -90.08
CA PHE A 494 137.53 -7.83 -90.48
C PHE A 494 137.70 -7.89 -92.01
N MET A 495 136.60 -7.75 -92.77
CA MET A 495 136.64 -7.68 -94.24
C MET A 495 137.25 -6.37 -94.77
N SER A 496 137.10 -5.24 -94.06
CA SER A 496 137.77 -3.99 -94.45
C SER A 496 139.30 -4.05 -94.24
N ALA A 497 139.77 -4.93 -93.36
CA ALA A 497 141.19 -5.23 -93.15
C ALA A 497 141.74 -6.34 -94.07
N ASN A 498 140.90 -7.15 -94.73
CA ASN A 498 141.35 -8.29 -95.54
C ASN A 498 140.37 -8.66 -96.70
N PRO A 499 140.62 -8.21 -97.94
CA PRO A 499 139.65 -8.31 -99.05
C PRO A 499 139.52 -9.71 -99.72
N LEU A 500 140.15 -10.76 -99.18
CA LEU A 500 140.11 -12.13 -99.75
C LEU A 500 139.21 -13.13 -99.00
N VAL A 501 138.51 -12.72 -97.94
CA VAL A 501 137.59 -13.59 -97.19
C VAL A 501 136.19 -13.64 -97.86
N LYS A 502 135.75 -14.86 -98.20
CA LYS A 502 134.56 -15.18 -99.01
C LYS A 502 133.21 -14.79 -98.37
N VAL A 503 132.32 -14.31 -99.24
CA VAL A 503 130.91 -13.84 -99.14
C VAL A 503 129.94 -14.67 -98.26
N VAL A 504 130.27 -15.90 -97.87
CA VAL A 504 129.33 -16.83 -97.18
C VAL A 504 129.09 -16.46 -95.71
N GLY A 505 130.12 -16.04 -94.97
CA GLY A 505 129.96 -15.64 -93.55
C GLY A 505 129.09 -14.39 -93.37
N LEU A 506 129.15 -13.46 -94.32
CA LEU A 506 128.37 -12.23 -94.31
C LEU A 506 126.87 -12.48 -94.56
N ALA A 507 126.54 -13.40 -95.48
CA ALA A 507 125.15 -13.76 -95.78
C ALA A 507 124.48 -14.46 -94.59
N ALA A 508 125.20 -15.35 -93.91
CA ALA A 508 124.72 -16.03 -92.70
C ALA A 508 124.51 -15.05 -91.53
N ALA A 509 125.44 -14.13 -91.29
CA ALA A 509 125.31 -13.09 -90.26
C ALA A 509 124.14 -12.13 -90.55
N LYS A 510 123.97 -11.68 -91.80
CA LYS A 510 122.81 -10.88 -92.22
C LYS A 510 121.49 -11.65 -92.07
N GLY A 511 121.48 -12.94 -92.37
CA GLY A 511 120.31 -13.82 -92.16
C GLY A 511 119.95 -13.98 -90.68
N LEU A 512 120.95 -14.13 -89.80
CA LEU A 512 120.75 -14.19 -88.34
C LEU A 512 120.21 -12.86 -87.79
N VAL A 513 120.77 -11.72 -88.19
CA VAL A 513 120.24 -10.39 -87.83
C VAL A 513 118.81 -10.20 -88.32
N SER A 514 118.49 -10.61 -89.56
CA SER A 514 117.12 -10.54 -90.10
C SER A 514 116.14 -11.44 -89.34
N LEU A 515 116.56 -12.67 -88.97
CA LEU A 515 115.75 -13.61 -88.21
C LEU A 515 115.48 -13.11 -86.79
N TRP A 516 116.48 -12.55 -86.12
CA TRP A 516 116.30 -11.95 -84.79
C TRP A 516 115.49 -10.65 -84.85
N LYS A 517 115.62 -9.83 -85.90
CA LYS A 517 114.70 -8.69 -86.15
C LYS A 517 113.25 -9.16 -86.33
N GLY A 518 113.04 -10.27 -87.06
CA GLY A 518 111.72 -10.90 -87.19
C GLY A 518 111.16 -11.38 -85.85
N LYS A 519 111.94 -12.15 -85.08
CA LYS A 519 111.56 -12.62 -83.73
C LYS A 519 111.30 -11.47 -82.77
N LEU A 520 112.12 -10.42 -82.80
CA LEU A 520 111.95 -9.23 -81.98
C LEU A 520 110.64 -8.52 -82.31
N ASN A 521 110.32 -8.35 -83.61
CA ASN A 521 109.04 -7.79 -84.03
C ASN A 521 107.85 -8.66 -83.60
N THR A 522 107.95 -9.99 -83.69
CA THR A 522 106.92 -10.91 -83.17
C THR A 522 106.75 -10.78 -81.66
N LYS A 523 107.85 -10.74 -80.89
CA LYS A 523 107.81 -10.58 -79.43
C LYS A 523 107.29 -9.20 -79.02
N ARG A 524 107.60 -8.13 -79.74
CA ARG A 524 107.00 -6.80 -79.54
C ARG A 524 105.50 -6.81 -79.77
N SER A 525 105.04 -7.47 -80.84
CA SER A 525 103.61 -7.61 -81.13
C SER A 525 102.89 -8.46 -80.06
N GLN A 526 103.49 -9.57 -79.61
CA GLN A 526 102.97 -10.40 -78.52
C GLN A 526 102.92 -9.65 -77.20
N LEU A 527 103.96 -8.89 -76.86
CA LEU A 527 103.97 -8.04 -75.67
C LEU A 527 102.85 -7.00 -75.74
N GLN A 528 102.65 -6.34 -76.88
CA GLN A 528 101.56 -5.38 -77.07
C GLN A 528 100.18 -6.04 -76.90
N GLN A 529 99.97 -7.25 -77.44
CA GLN A 529 98.72 -8.00 -77.25
C GLN A 529 98.50 -8.41 -75.79
N ASN A 530 99.55 -8.88 -75.10
CA ASN A 530 99.48 -9.25 -73.68
C ASN A 530 99.25 -8.03 -72.79
N GLN A 531 99.84 -6.87 -73.11
CA GLN A 531 99.58 -5.61 -72.41
C GLN A 531 98.12 -5.17 -72.58
N GLN A 532 97.57 -5.26 -73.80
CA GLN A 532 96.14 -4.99 -74.05
C GLN A 532 95.23 -5.98 -73.31
N TYR A 533 95.59 -7.27 -73.28
CA TYR A 533 94.87 -8.29 -72.53
C TYR A 533 94.89 -8.04 -71.02
N HIS A 534 96.06 -7.69 -70.46
CA HIS A 534 96.20 -7.29 -69.07
C HIS A 534 95.36 -6.04 -68.76
N GLN A 535 95.40 -5.00 -69.60
CA GLN A 535 94.54 -3.82 -69.44
C GLN A 535 93.05 -4.17 -69.43
N LYS A 536 92.61 -5.08 -70.31
CA LYS A 536 91.23 -5.58 -70.30
C LYS A 536 90.88 -6.28 -68.99
N LYS A 537 91.79 -7.11 -68.46
CA LYS A 537 91.61 -7.78 -67.15
C LYS A 537 91.58 -6.80 -65.98
N VAL A 538 92.43 -5.77 -66.01
CA VAL A 538 92.41 -4.68 -65.01
C VAL A 538 91.06 -3.95 -65.03
N GLN A 539 90.49 -3.70 -66.22
CA GLN A 539 89.17 -3.10 -66.33
C GLN A 539 88.06 -4.02 -65.81
N GLU A 540 88.10 -5.32 -66.14
CA GLU A 540 87.14 -6.32 -65.63
C GLU A 540 87.18 -6.40 -64.08
N HIS A 541 88.37 -6.41 -63.49
CA HIS A 541 88.57 -6.38 -62.04
C HIS A 541 88.08 -5.06 -61.41
N THR A 542 88.33 -3.92 -62.05
CA THR A 542 87.82 -2.61 -61.60
C THR A 542 86.29 -2.60 -61.60
N ASN A 543 85.66 -3.09 -62.66
CA ASN A 543 84.20 -3.22 -62.75
C ASN A 543 83.64 -4.19 -61.68
N ALA A 544 84.33 -5.31 -61.42
CA ALA A 544 83.94 -6.25 -60.37
C ALA A 544 84.04 -5.63 -58.97
N LYS A 545 85.10 -4.85 -58.69
CA LYS A 545 85.24 -4.08 -57.43
C LYS A 545 84.17 -3.02 -57.27
N GLN A 546 83.78 -2.32 -58.34
CA GLN A 546 82.67 -1.37 -58.30
C GLN A 546 81.32 -2.06 -57.98
N LYS A 547 81.04 -3.20 -58.62
CA LYS A 547 79.83 -3.99 -58.32
C LYS A 547 79.82 -4.50 -56.87
N LEU A 548 80.97 -4.92 -56.35
CA LEU A 548 81.11 -5.29 -54.94
C LEU A 548 80.84 -4.11 -54.00
N ALA A 549 81.39 -2.93 -54.31
CA ALA A 549 81.13 -1.72 -53.51
C ALA A 549 79.63 -1.36 -53.51
N GLN A 550 78.96 -1.45 -54.66
CA GLN A 550 77.51 -1.25 -54.77
C GLN A 550 76.73 -2.29 -53.95
N ALA A 551 77.07 -3.58 -54.06
CA ALA A 551 76.42 -4.64 -53.30
C ALA A 551 76.59 -4.45 -51.78
N ARG A 552 77.78 -4.03 -51.31
CA ARG A 552 78.03 -3.72 -49.90
C ARG A 552 77.23 -2.52 -49.42
N GLN A 553 77.10 -1.48 -50.25
CA GLN A 553 76.26 -0.31 -49.94
C GLN A 553 74.78 -0.71 -49.81
N THR A 554 74.26 -1.53 -50.73
CA THR A 554 72.90 -2.06 -50.64
C THR A 554 72.71 -2.91 -49.39
N LEU A 555 73.66 -3.78 -49.04
CA LEU A 555 73.58 -4.57 -47.81
C LEU A 555 73.52 -3.69 -46.56
N GLU A 556 74.32 -2.62 -46.50
CA GLU A 556 74.31 -1.71 -45.36
C GLU A 556 72.96 -0.98 -45.21
N GLN A 557 72.35 -0.59 -46.33
CA GLN A 557 70.99 -0.03 -46.35
C GLN A 557 69.96 -1.06 -45.86
N GLU A 558 70.03 -2.30 -46.31
CA GLU A 558 69.11 -3.37 -45.89
C GLU A 558 69.27 -3.71 -44.40
N LYS A 559 70.49 -3.70 -43.86
CA LYS A 559 70.77 -3.88 -42.42
C LYS A 559 70.24 -2.73 -41.56
N SER A 560 70.36 -1.49 -42.06
CA SER A 560 69.76 -0.31 -41.41
C SER A 560 68.24 -0.44 -41.37
N ASN A 561 67.61 -0.81 -42.50
CA ASN A 561 66.18 -1.07 -42.57
C ASN A 561 65.73 -2.22 -41.66
N LEU A 562 66.51 -3.31 -41.58
CA LEU A 562 66.25 -4.42 -40.66
C LEU A 562 66.23 -3.95 -39.21
N THR A 563 67.20 -3.13 -38.81
CA THR A 563 67.28 -2.56 -37.45
C THR A 563 66.05 -1.71 -37.15
N LYS A 564 65.60 -0.87 -38.10
CA LYS A 564 64.36 -0.09 -37.97
C LYS A 564 63.14 -0.99 -37.78
N ARG A 565 62.98 -2.05 -38.58
CA ARG A 565 61.87 -3.02 -38.44
C ARG A 565 61.89 -3.76 -37.10
N GLN A 566 63.07 -4.08 -36.55
CA GLN A 566 63.19 -4.67 -35.22
C GLN A 566 62.73 -3.71 -34.11
N GLN A 567 63.08 -2.43 -34.23
CA GLN A 567 62.63 -1.39 -33.30
C GLN A 567 61.11 -1.18 -33.39
N GLU A 568 60.55 -1.10 -34.59
CA GLU A 568 59.10 -1.01 -34.82
C GLU A 568 58.36 -2.18 -34.16
N LEU A 569 58.81 -3.43 -34.36
CA LEU A 569 58.20 -4.59 -33.72
C LEU A 569 58.26 -4.51 -32.19
N THR A 570 59.38 -4.05 -31.65
CA THR A 570 59.55 -3.89 -30.20
C THR A 570 58.55 -2.87 -29.65
N GLN A 571 58.39 -1.74 -30.33
CA GLN A 571 57.42 -0.70 -29.97
C GLN A 571 55.98 -1.22 -30.04
N GLN A 572 55.63 -1.96 -31.10
CA GLN A 572 54.29 -2.55 -31.27
C GLN A 572 53.98 -3.59 -30.17
N LYS A 573 54.95 -4.43 -29.78
CA LYS A 573 54.80 -5.36 -28.65
C LYS A 573 54.52 -4.62 -27.33
N GLN A 574 55.19 -3.50 -27.09
CA GLN A 574 54.95 -2.67 -25.91
C GLN A 574 53.56 -2.01 -25.93
N GLN A 575 53.08 -1.58 -27.10
CA GLN A 575 51.73 -1.04 -27.27
C GLN A 575 50.66 -2.10 -26.97
N VAL A 576 50.82 -3.33 -27.47
CA VAL A 576 49.93 -4.47 -27.15
C VAL A 576 49.94 -4.79 -25.66
N GLN A 577 51.11 -4.82 -25.03
CA GLN A 577 51.21 -5.06 -23.59
C GLN A 577 50.48 -3.97 -22.78
N THR A 578 50.67 -2.70 -23.15
CA THR A 578 49.99 -1.57 -22.51
C THR A 578 48.46 -1.65 -22.68
N ALA A 579 47.99 -1.95 -23.89
CA ALA A 579 46.58 -2.14 -24.18
C ALA A 579 45.97 -3.31 -23.38
N SER A 580 46.72 -4.41 -23.25
CA SER A 580 46.30 -5.59 -22.47
C SER A 580 46.16 -5.27 -20.98
N THR A 581 47.11 -4.55 -20.39
CA THR A 581 47.04 -4.11 -18.98
C THR A 581 45.83 -3.22 -18.75
N ARG A 582 45.62 -2.20 -19.59
CA ARG A 582 44.45 -1.32 -19.52
C ARG A 582 43.14 -2.11 -19.66
N LEU A 583 43.08 -3.10 -20.53
CA LEU A 583 41.89 -3.94 -20.67
C LEU A 583 41.59 -4.70 -19.37
N ASN A 584 42.61 -5.27 -18.72
CA ASN A 584 42.43 -6.01 -17.47
C ASN A 584 41.99 -5.11 -16.31
N GLU A 585 42.56 -3.91 -16.19
CA GLU A 585 42.10 -2.90 -15.22
C GLU A 585 40.62 -2.56 -15.43
N GLN A 586 40.21 -2.37 -16.69
CA GLN A 586 38.83 -2.08 -17.04
C GLN A 586 37.89 -3.24 -16.70
N LYS A 587 38.30 -4.50 -16.95
CA LYS A 587 37.52 -5.69 -16.55
C LYS A 587 37.29 -5.72 -15.04
N ASN A 588 38.35 -5.47 -14.25
CA ASN A 588 38.26 -5.45 -12.80
C ASN A 588 37.33 -4.33 -12.31
N LEU A 589 37.39 -3.16 -12.93
CA LEU A 589 36.46 -2.06 -12.61
C LEU A 589 35.00 -2.46 -12.87
N VAL A 590 34.70 -3.06 -14.03
CA VAL A 590 33.36 -3.54 -14.36
C VAL A 590 32.88 -4.62 -13.39
N ILE A 591 33.75 -5.55 -12.98
CA ILE A 591 33.42 -6.58 -11.97
C ILE A 591 33.05 -5.92 -10.64
N ASN A 592 33.86 -4.98 -10.15
CA ASN A 592 33.61 -4.28 -8.89
C ASN A 592 32.31 -3.47 -8.93
N LEU A 593 32.07 -2.73 -10.03
CA LEU A 593 30.83 -1.97 -10.22
C LEU A 593 29.61 -2.89 -10.32
N THR A 594 29.74 -4.07 -10.94
CA THR A 594 28.66 -5.07 -11.00
C THR A 594 28.32 -5.58 -9.60
N SER A 595 29.33 -5.89 -8.78
CA SER A 595 29.12 -6.28 -7.38
C SER A 595 28.42 -5.19 -6.58
N LYS A 596 28.86 -3.93 -6.71
CA LYS A 596 28.24 -2.78 -6.03
C LYS A 596 26.78 -2.59 -6.48
N TYR A 597 26.52 -2.64 -7.78
CA TYR A 597 25.16 -2.55 -8.33
C TYR A 597 24.24 -3.63 -7.75
N ASN A 598 24.69 -4.88 -7.70
CA ASN A 598 23.92 -5.98 -7.12
C ASN A 598 23.64 -5.78 -5.62
N GLN A 599 24.62 -5.26 -4.87
CA GLN A 599 24.43 -4.95 -3.46
C GLN A 599 23.36 -3.88 -3.25
N VAL A 600 23.41 -2.77 -4.00
CA VAL A 600 22.42 -1.70 -3.92
C VAL A 600 21.04 -2.21 -4.36
N GLN A 601 20.96 -2.95 -5.47
CA GLN A 601 19.71 -3.56 -5.93
C GLN A 601 19.06 -4.44 -4.86
N ASN A 602 19.84 -5.26 -4.15
CA ASN A 602 19.34 -6.10 -3.07
C ASN A 602 18.84 -5.28 -1.89
N GLN A 603 19.53 -4.18 -1.54
CA GLN A 603 19.08 -3.25 -0.50
C GLN A 603 17.76 -2.56 -0.89
N THR A 604 17.65 -2.08 -2.14
CA THR A 604 16.43 -1.48 -2.67
C THR A 604 15.23 -2.44 -2.58
N GLN A 605 15.43 -3.72 -2.93
CA GLN A 605 14.35 -4.72 -2.84
C GLN A 605 13.93 -5.02 -1.39
N LYS A 606 14.89 -5.06 -0.45
CA LYS A 606 14.59 -5.19 0.99
C LYS A 606 13.76 -4.01 1.49
N LEU A 607 14.15 -2.79 1.13
CA LEU A 607 13.42 -1.58 1.48
C LEU A 607 12.00 -1.56 0.89
N LYS A 608 11.80 -1.99 -0.37
CA LYS A 608 10.45 -2.15 -0.97
C LYS A 608 9.57 -3.10 -0.17
N THR A 609 10.13 -4.23 0.25
CA THR A 609 9.41 -5.23 1.05
C THR A 609 9.05 -4.68 2.43
N GLN A 610 9.98 -4.00 3.10
CA GLN A 610 9.75 -3.35 4.39
C GLN A 610 8.66 -2.28 4.29
N LEU A 611 8.72 -1.42 3.27
CA LEU A 611 7.73 -0.36 3.03
C LEU A 611 6.33 -0.95 2.87
N ASN A 612 6.19 -2.03 2.10
CA ASN A 612 4.90 -2.69 1.90
C ASN A 612 4.34 -3.27 3.21
N ASN A 613 5.19 -3.89 4.03
CA ASN A 613 4.77 -4.44 5.32
C ASN A 613 4.35 -3.35 6.30
N GLN A 614 5.15 -2.27 6.40
CA GLN A 614 4.81 -1.11 7.23
C GLN A 614 3.52 -0.43 6.75
N SER A 615 3.30 -0.33 5.43
CA SER A 615 2.07 0.25 4.88
C SER A 615 0.83 -0.55 5.28
N LYS A 616 0.91 -1.88 5.21
CA LYS A 616 -0.16 -2.78 5.70
C LYS A 616 -0.39 -2.61 7.20
N GLN A 617 0.67 -2.47 7.99
CA GLN A 617 0.58 -2.28 9.44
C GLN A 617 -0.12 -0.95 9.78
N VAL A 618 0.23 0.14 9.10
CA VAL A 618 -0.43 1.45 9.24
C VAL A 618 -1.92 1.35 8.86
N GLN A 619 -2.25 0.72 7.73
CA GLN A 619 -3.65 0.51 7.32
C GLN A 619 -4.44 -0.30 8.36
N GLN A 620 -3.84 -1.35 8.90
CA GLN A 620 -4.48 -2.17 9.93
C GLN A 620 -4.73 -1.38 11.22
N GLN A 621 -3.80 -0.52 11.62
CA GLN A 621 -4.00 0.35 12.79
C GLN A 621 -5.08 1.41 12.56
N GLN A 622 -5.15 2.00 11.36
CA GLN A 622 -6.24 2.91 10.99
C GLN A 622 -7.61 2.22 11.06
N ALA A 623 -7.71 0.98 10.56
CA ALA A 623 -8.94 0.19 10.65
C ALA A 623 -9.33 -0.14 12.11
N ASN A 624 -8.35 -0.47 12.95
CA ASN A 624 -8.58 -0.73 14.37
C ASN A 624 -9.08 0.54 15.09
N ILE A 625 -8.47 1.69 14.86
CA ILE A 625 -8.90 2.99 15.43
C ILE A 625 -10.30 3.36 14.94
N SER A 626 -10.62 3.13 13.67
CA SER A 626 -11.97 3.35 13.13
C SER A 626 -13.02 2.49 13.84
N THR A 627 -12.72 1.19 14.01
CA THR A 627 -13.58 0.25 14.75
C THR A 627 -13.77 0.67 16.21
N GLN A 628 -12.70 1.10 16.87
CA GLN A 628 -12.71 1.61 18.24
C GLN A 628 -13.60 2.87 18.36
N ASN A 629 -13.50 3.80 17.40
CA ASN A 629 -14.34 5.00 17.34
C ASN A 629 -15.83 4.68 17.16
N THR A 630 -16.17 3.74 16.28
CA THR A 630 -17.56 3.28 16.12
C THR A 630 -18.08 2.70 17.43
N ARG A 631 -17.31 1.84 18.10
CA ARG A 631 -17.68 1.25 19.39
C ARG A 631 -17.89 2.30 20.48
N LEU A 632 -17.00 3.31 20.56
CA LEU A 632 -17.15 4.45 21.47
C LEU A 632 -18.43 5.23 21.18
N THR A 633 -18.73 5.49 19.92
CA THR A 633 -19.93 6.22 19.50
C THR A 633 -21.20 5.46 19.91
N THR A 634 -21.24 4.15 19.65
CA THR A 634 -22.35 3.28 20.06
C THR A 634 -22.53 3.27 21.58
N LEU A 635 -21.45 3.12 22.35
CA LEU A 635 -21.52 3.10 23.81
C LEU A 635 -21.95 4.46 24.38
N LYS A 636 -21.47 5.58 23.83
CA LYS A 636 -21.92 6.93 24.22
C LYS A 636 -23.40 7.13 23.96
N ASN A 637 -23.92 6.65 22.82
CA ASN A 637 -25.35 6.69 22.53
C ASN A 637 -26.17 5.83 23.51
N GLN A 638 -25.70 4.62 23.84
CA GLN A 638 -26.33 3.79 24.86
C GLN A 638 -26.30 4.44 26.25
N LEU A 639 -25.18 5.07 26.63
CA LEU A 639 -25.06 5.79 27.90
C LEU A 639 -26.10 6.92 27.99
N ASN A 640 -26.31 7.67 26.90
CA ASN A 640 -27.33 8.72 26.84
C ASN A 640 -28.75 8.15 26.95
N GLN A 641 -29.03 6.99 26.32
CA GLN A 641 -30.32 6.32 26.49
C GLN A 641 -30.57 5.90 27.94
N VAL A 642 -29.57 5.32 28.61
CA VAL A 642 -29.68 4.93 30.03
C VAL A 642 -29.87 6.16 30.91
N ARG A 643 -29.19 7.29 30.64
CA ARG A 643 -29.43 8.56 31.35
C ARG A 643 -30.87 9.05 31.20
N ASN A 644 -31.43 8.98 30.00
CA ASN A 644 -32.81 9.37 29.74
C ASN A 644 -33.79 8.46 30.49
N GLN A 645 -33.57 7.14 30.46
CA GLN A 645 -34.37 6.17 31.22
C GLN A 645 -34.29 6.45 32.73
N LYS A 646 -33.09 6.72 33.26
CA LYS A 646 -32.92 7.11 34.65
C LYS A 646 -33.73 8.37 34.98
N GLY A 647 -33.65 9.41 34.13
CA GLY A 647 -34.43 10.64 34.31
C GLY A 647 -35.93 10.39 34.41
N GLN A 648 -36.48 9.52 33.57
CA GLN A 648 -37.90 9.13 33.62
C GLN A 648 -38.25 8.36 34.90
N VAL A 649 -37.41 7.41 35.33
CA VAL A 649 -37.62 6.63 36.56
C VAL A 649 -37.55 7.53 37.79
N VAL A 650 -36.60 8.47 37.84
CA VAL A 650 -36.48 9.46 38.93
C VAL A 650 -37.73 10.31 39.02
N GLN A 651 -38.25 10.81 37.88
CA GLN A 651 -39.48 11.58 37.84
C GLN A 651 -40.68 10.74 38.34
N ARG A 652 -40.78 9.48 37.90
CA ARG A 652 -41.83 8.56 38.35
C ARG A 652 -41.75 8.25 39.84
N SER A 653 -40.54 8.08 40.38
CA SER A 653 -40.30 7.91 41.81
C SER A 653 -40.75 9.13 42.61
N ALA A 654 -40.52 10.35 42.10
CA ALA A 654 -40.97 11.59 42.75
C ALA A 654 -42.51 11.72 42.74
N GLU A 655 -43.17 11.38 41.63
CA GLU A 655 -44.63 11.31 41.53
C GLU A 655 -45.22 10.31 42.54
N LEU A 656 -44.72 9.08 42.57
CA LEU A 656 -45.15 8.04 43.51
C LEU A 656 -44.92 8.44 44.96
N PHE A 657 -43.81 9.12 45.26
CA PHE A 657 -43.53 9.63 46.61
C PHE A 657 -44.58 10.65 47.06
N ASN A 658 -44.95 11.59 46.18
CA ASN A 658 -45.99 12.57 46.46
C ASN A 658 -47.37 11.91 46.62
N GLU A 659 -47.73 10.96 45.75
CA GLU A 659 -48.99 10.20 45.85
C GLU A 659 -49.09 9.41 47.16
N VAL A 660 -48.00 8.74 47.58
CA VAL A 660 -47.93 8.05 48.88
C VAL A 660 -48.13 9.04 50.03
N GLY A 661 -47.51 10.23 49.96
CA GLY A 661 -47.70 11.28 50.96
C GLY A 661 -49.16 11.74 51.10
N GLN A 662 -49.84 11.95 49.97
CA GLN A 662 -51.25 12.35 49.94
C GLN A 662 -52.20 11.24 50.43
N LEU A 663 -52.02 10.01 49.95
CA LEU A 663 -52.80 8.84 50.39
C LEU A 663 -52.62 8.59 51.89
N ASN A 664 -51.42 8.78 52.42
CA ASN A 664 -51.15 8.62 53.84
C ASN A 664 -51.88 9.68 54.69
N GLN A 665 -51.92 10.93 54.24
CA GLN A 665 -52.75 11.97 54.88
C GLN A 665 -54.24 11.60 54.84
N GLN A 666 -54.76 11.17 53.69
CA GLN A 666 -56.17 10.76 53.56
C GLN A 666 -56.51 9.58 54.47
N TYR A 667 -55.64 8.58 54.56
CA TYR A 667 -55.79 7.45 55.47
C TYR A 667 -55.80 7.88 56.94
N GLN A 668 -54.93 8.81 57.35
CA GLN A 668 -54.91 9.34 58.72
C GLN A 668 -56.21 10.10 59.07
N VAL A 669 -56.70 10.96 58.17
CA VAL A 669 -57.97 11.67 58.34
C VAL A 669 -59.14 10.70 58.45
N GLN A 670 -59.20 9.68 57.58
CA GLN A 670 -60.27 8.68 57.61
C GLN A 670 -60.24 7.84 58.90
N THR A 671 -59.04 7.56 59.42
CA THR A 671 -58.86 6.84 60.71
C THR A 671 -59.34 7.69 61.89
N GLN A 672 -59.07 9.00 61.89
CA GLN A 672 -59.62 9.92 62.90
C GLN A 672 -61.15 10.01 62.83
N ASN A 673 -61.73 10.09 61.63
CA ASN A 673 -63.18 10.11 61.45
C ASN A 673 -63.83 8.82 61.99
N LEU A 674 -63.24 7.65 61.72
CA LEU A 674 -63.70 6.37 62.25
C LEU A 674 -63.66 6.35 63.80
N ASN A 675 -62.59 6.87 64.40
CA ASN A 675 -62.46 6.95 65.85
C ASN A 675 -63.51 7.87 66.48
N ASN A 676 -63.76 9.04 65.89
CA ASN A 676 -64.79 9.97 66.34
C ASN A 676 -66.20 9.38 66.23
N HIS A 677 -66.49 8.64 65.15
CA HIS A 677 -67.77 7.97 64.95
C HIS A 677 -68.00 6.84 65.97
N ASN A 678 -66.96 6.05 66.27
CA ASN A 678 -67.00 5.00 67.28
C ASN A 678 -67.31 5.54 68.68
N GLN A 679 -66.76 6.71 69.04
CA GLN A 679 -67.08 7.36 70.33
C GLN A 679 -68.56 7.80 70.43
N LYS A 680 -69.14 8.31 69.34
CA LYS A 680 -70.57 8.68 69.31
C LYS A 680 -71.48 7.46 69.44
N LEU A 681 -71.13 6.35 68.79
CA LEU A 681 -71.88 5.09 68.91
C LEU A 681 -71.90 4.59 70.37
N GLN A 682 -70.76 4.67 71.05
CA GLN A 682 -70.59 4.23 72.43
C GLN A 682 -71.39 5.08 73.44
N ALA A 683 -71.47 6.40 73.21
CA ALA A 683 -72.28 7.32 74.02
C ALA A 683 -73.79 7.07 73.86
N ASN A 684 -74.26 6.70 72.67
CA ASN A 684 -75.67 6.42 72.42
C ASN A 684 -76.11 5.08 73.03
N GLN A 685 -75.21 4.07 73.03
CA GLN A 685 -75.40 2.79 73.71
C GLN A 685 -75.64 2.95 75.23
N GLN A 686 -74.91 3.88 75.88
CA GLN A 686 -75.07 4.15 77.30
C GLN A 686 -76.42 4.81 77.64
N LYS A 687 -76.94 5.70 76.78
CA LYS A 687 -78.25 6.33 76.98
C LYS A 687 -79.41 5.34 76.85
N GLN A 688 -79.32 4.39 75.92
CA GLN A 688 -80.32 3.33 75.76
C GLN A 688 -80.48 2.48 77.03
N ASN A 689 -79.36 2.10 77.67
CA ASN A 689 -79.36 1.29 78.88
C ASN A 689 -80.06 1.99 80.08
N THR A 690 -79.95 3.32 80.16
CA THR A 690 -80.60 4.13 81.19
C THR A 690 -82.13 4.21 81.01
N LEU A 691 -82.61 4.32 79.76
CA LEU A 691 -84.05 4.32 79.42
C LEU A 691 -84.70 2.95 79.67
N THR A 692 -84.00 1.85 79.35
CA THR A 692 -84.48 0.49 79.65
C THR A 692 -84.68 0.27 81.15
N SER A 693 -83.79 0.78 82.00
CA SER A 693 -83.90 0.67 83.46
C SER A 693 -85.08 1.46 84.05
N GLN A 694 -85.49 2.57 83.41
CA GLN A 694 -86.63 3.38 83.86
C GLN A 694 -87.99 2.74 83.50
N ILE A 695 -88.07 2.01 82.38
CA ILE A 695 -89.27 1.28 81.94
C ILE A 695 -89.56 0.09 82.89
N GLU A 696 -88.53 -0.65 83.30
CA GLU A 696 -88.67 -1.77 84.25
C GLU A 696 -89.17 -1.31 85.64
N GLN A 697 -88.78 -0.10 86.07
CA GLN A 697 -89.19 0.46 87.37
C GLN A 697 -90.68 0.80 87.41
N LYS A 698 -91.27 1.29 86.30
CA LYS A 698 -92.71 1.60 86.19
C LYS A 698 -93.59 0.34 86.06
N GLN A 699 -93.09 -0.72 85.41
CA GLN A 699 -93.81 -2.00 85.32
C GLN A 699 -94.00 -2.67 86.68
N LYS A 700 -93.03 -2.52 87.60
CA LYS A 700 -93.10 -3.05 88.96
C LYS A 700 -94.18 -2.40 89.84
N THR A 701 -94.56 -1.16 89.57
CA THR A 701 -95.62 -0.43 90.31
C THR A 701 -97.02 -0.86 89.87
N ILE A 702 -97.20 -1.23 88.60
CA ILE A 702 -98.48 -1.68 88.03
C ILE A 702 -98.88 -3.07 88.56
N GLN A 703 -97.91 -3.98 88.71
CA GLN A 703 -98.15 -5.32 89.28
C GLN A 703 -98.67 -5.32 90.73
N ASN A 704 -98.39 -4.25 91.50
CA ASN A 704 -98.76 -4.18 92.92
C ASN A 704 -100.20 -3.67 93.13
N LEU A 705 -100.80 -3.02 92.14
CA LEU A 705 -102.20 -2.55 92.17
C LEU A 705 -103.17 -3.64 91.68
N GLU A 706 -102.74 -4.54 90.79
CA GLU A 706 -103.53 -5.68 90.32
C GLU A 706 -103.80 -6.75 91.40
N GLN A 707 -102.96 -6.82 92.45
CA GLN A 707 -103.15 -7.75 93.57
C GLN A 707 -104.22 -7.29 94.59
N GLN A 708 -104.62 -6.01 94.60
CA GLN A 708 -105.65 -5.52 95.53
C GLN A 708 -107.08 -5.63 94.99
N THR A 709 -107.26 -5.70 93.66
CA THR A 709 -108.57 -5.86 93.01
C THR A 709 -109.12 -7.29 93.08
N ALA A 710 -108.27 -8.29 93.27
CA ALA A 710 -108.67 -9.70 93.39
C ALA A 710 -109.33 -10.07 94.74
N ALA A 711 -109.12 -9.28 95.81
CA ALA A 711 -109.58 -9.62 97.16
C ALA A 711 -111.05 -9.23 97.47
N LYS A 712 -111.69 -8.40 96.64
CA LYS A 712 -113.09 -7.95 96.82
C LYS A 712 -114.11 -8.71 95.97
N ALA A 713 -113.68 -9.49 94.97
CA ALA A 713 -114.55 -10.27 94.08
C ALA A 713 -115.12 -11.56 94.70
N ASN A 714 -114.57 -12.03 95.83
CA ASN A 714 -114.97 -13.28 96.50
C ASN A 714 -116.13 -13.13 97.52
N GLU A 715 -116.48 -11.92 97.96
CA GLU A 715 -117.66 -11.70 98.81
C GLU A 715 -118.98 -11.66 97.99
N GLU A 716 -118.93 -11.25 96.72
CA GLU A 716 -120.12 -11.13 95.86
C GLU A 716 -120.66 -12.49 95.39
N ALA A 717 -119.79 -13.49 95.22
CA ALA A 717 -120.16 -14.86 94.85
C ALA A 717 -120.95 -15.59 95.97
N THR A 718 -120.75 -15.21 97.24
CA THR A 718 -121.31 -15.90 98.41
C THR A 718 -122.73 -15.44 98.76
N LEU A 719 -123.15 -14.25 98.30
CA LEU A 719 -124.51 -13.73 98.48
C LEU A 719 -125.49 -14.18 97.37
N ARG A 720 -124.99 -14.47 96.16
CA ARG A 720 -125.82 -15.03 95.06
C ARG A 720 -126.27 -16.47 95.31
N GLY A 721 -125.46 -17.30 95.96
CA GLY A 721 -125.80 -18.70 96.28
C GLY A 721 -126.84 -18.87 97.39
N LYS A 722 -127.04 -17.88 98.27
CA LYS A 722 -128.05 -17.93 99.34
C LYS A 722 -129.46 -17.55 98.87
N ILE A 723 -129.57 -16.78 97.78
CA ILE A 723 -130.86 -16.34 97.21
C ILE A 723 -131.46 -17.44 96.32
N THR A 724 -130.63 -18.18 95.57
CA THR A 724 -131.10 -19.30 94.72
C THR A 724 -131.55 -20.54 95.51
N ASN A 725 -130.99 -20.78 96.71
CA ASN A 725 -131.42 -21.85 97.62
C ASN A 725 -132.70 -21.54 98.42
N ALA A 726 -133.11 -20.26 98.51
CA ALA A 726 -134.36 -19.86 99.14
C ALA A 726 -135.56 -19.98 98.16
N GLU A 727 -135.32 -19.84 96.85
CA GLU A 727 -136.36 -19.88 95.82
C GLU A 727 -136.72 -21.33 95.40
N GLU A 728 -135.78 -22.28 95.48
CA GLU A 728 -136.03 -23.70 95.14
C GLU A 728 -136.67 -24.49 96.31
N ASN A 729 -136.43 -24.09 97.57
CA ASN A 729 -137.10 -24.67 98.75
C ASN A 729 -138.59 -24.29 98.86
N ILE A 730 -139.00 -23.14 98.31
CA ILE A 730 -140.41 -22.73 98.22
C ILE A 730 -141.15 -23.50 97.10
N ARG A 731 -140.41 -24.07 96.13
CA ARG A 731 -140.96 -24.83 94.99
C ARG A 731 -141.15 -26.32 95.29
N ILE A 732 -140.35 -26.91 96.18
CA ILE A 732 -140.53 -28.29 96.70
C ILE A 732 -141.65 -28.33 97.78
N LEU A 733 -141.99 -27.18 98.38
CA LEU A 733 -143.15 -27.04 99.26
C LEU A 733 -144.52 -27.04 98.52
N ASN A 734 -144.53 -26.99 97.19
CA ASN A 734 -145.74 -27.05 96.37
C ASN A 734 -146.33 -28.46 96.16
N LYS A 735 -145.93 -29.48 96.91
CA LYS A 735 -146.47 -30.85 96.69
C LYS A 735 -146.93 -31.60 97.95
N SER A 736 -146.44 -31.22 99.13
CA SER A 736 -146.85 -31.84 100.41
C SER A 736 -148.10 -31.21 101.07
N VAL A 737 -148.61 -30.07 100.58
CA VAL A 737 -149.88 -29.46 101.07
C VAL A 737 -151.08 -29.83 100.18
N SER A 738 -150.85 -30.22 98.91
CA SER A 738 -151.88 -30.72 97.97
C SER A 738 -152.13 -32.24 98.09
N GLU A 739 -151.21 -32.99 98.71
CA GLU A 739 -151.44 -34.40 99.09
C GLU A 739 -152.04 -34.55 100.52
N LEU A 740 -152.10 -33.45 101.29
CA LEU A 740 -153.01 -33.28 102.44
C LEU A 740 -154.45 -32.84 102.03
N GLU A 741 -154.69 -32.64 100.73
CA GLU A 741 -155.92 -32.08 100.15
C GLU A 741 -157.06 -33.10 99.98
N ASN A 742 -156.83 -34.40 100.13
CA ASN A 742 -157.86 -35.40 99.81
C ASN A 742 -158.26 -36.30 100.99
N ASP A 743 -157.39 -36.42 101.99
CA ASP A 743 -157.68 -37.16 103.22
C ASP A 743 -158.66 -36.44 104.17
N LYS A 744 -158.80 -35.11 104.11
CA LYS A 744 -159.86 -34.36 104.84
C LYS A 744 -161.22 -34.37 104.13
N ARG A 745 -161.27 -34.61 102.81
CA ARG A 745 -162.52 -34.64 102.01
C ARG A 745 -163.18 -36.02 102.01
N ILE A 746 -162.40 -37.08 102.17
CA ILE A 746 -162.85 -38.48 102.22
C ILE A 746 -163.13 -38.90 103.69
N GLN A 747 -162.42 -38.33 104.67
CA GLN A 747 -162.82 -38.33 106.08
C GLN A 747 -164.00 -37.37 106.34
N GLN A 748 -165.19 -37.74 105.88
CA GLN A 748 -166.51 -37.33 106.44
C GLN A 748 -167.57 -36.79 105.45
N LYS A 749 -167.41 -37.05 104.15
CA LYS A 749 -168.58 -37.55 103.38
C LYS A 749 -169.16 -38.82 104.05
N LEU A 750 -168.31 -39.56 104.78
CA LEU A 750 -168.64 -40.55 105.82
C LEU A 750 -169.37 -40.02 107.09
N LEU A 751 -169.51 -38.70 107.32
CA LEU A 751 -170.40 -38.15 108.37
C LEU A 751 -171.78 -37.81 107.78
N LYS A 752 -171.90 -37.67 106.46
CA LYS A 752 -173.17 -37.33 105.79
C LYS A 752 -174.01 -38.58 105.47
N ASP A 753 -173.38 -39.70 105.17
CA ASP A 753 -174.07 -40.98 104.94
C ASP A 753 -174.31 -41.78 106.24
N THR A 754 -173.49 -41.55 107.29
CA THR A 754 -173.67 -42.08 108.65
C THR A 754 -174.59 -41.20 109.49
N GLN A 755 -175.69 -40.67 108.93
CA GLN A 755 -176.89 -40.30 109.71
C GLN A 755 -178.08 -39.85 108.84
N GLN A 756 -178.01 -39.92 107.50
CA GLN A 756 -179.24 -40.21 106.72
C GLN A 756 -179.75 -41.65 106.99
N GLN A 757 -178.92 -42.54 107.56
CA GLN A 757 -179.35 -43.73 108.30
C GLN A 757 -180.04 -43.44 109.66
N MET A 758 -180.03 -42.20 110.17
CA MET A 758 -180.84 -41.75 111.31
C MET A 758 -182.25 -41.32 110.91
N SER A 759 -182.54 -41.15 109.60
CA SER A 759 -183.89 -40.83 109.12
C SER A 759 -184.76 -42.07 108.87
N ILE A 760 -184.18 -43.28 108.89
CA ILE A 760 -184.91 -44.54 108.63
C ILE A 760 -185.00 -45.42 109.89
N LEU A 761 -184.07 -45.29 110.85
CA LEU A 761 -184.13 -46.01 112.15
C LEU A 761 -184.83 -45.26 113.30
N GLU A 762 -185.34 -44.03 113.13
CA GLU A 762 -186.37 -43.46 114.04
C GLU A 762 -187.79 -43.41 113.43
N ASN A 763 -187.95 -43.70 112.14
CA ASN A 763 -189.28 -44.12 111.63
C ASN A 763 -189.59 -45.59 111.98
N GLU A 764 -188.58 -46.40 112.35
CA GLU A 764 -188.79 -47.63 113.13
C GLU A 764 -189.00 -47.37 114.64
N SER A 765 -188.63 -46.20 115.18
CA SER A 765 -189.04 -45.72 116.52
C SER A 765 -190.52 -45.28 116.56
N SER A 766 -191.11 -44.83 115.44
CA SER A 766 -192.54 -44.50 115.36
C SER A 766 -193.48 -45.69 115.09
N ARG A 767 -192.98 -46.85 114.63
CA ARG A 767 -193.83 -48.03 114.32
C ARG A 767 -193.77 -49.16 115.35
N LEU A 768 -192.68 -49.35 116.09
CA LEU A 768 -192.57 -50.41 117.11
C LEU A 768 -192.86 -49.97 118.57
N ASP A 769 -193.04 -48.67 118.88
CA ASP A 769 -193.57 -48.24 120.19
C ASP A 769 -195.05 -47.81 120.16
N ASN A 770 -195.64 -47.64 118.97
CA ASN A 770 -197.10 -47.79 118.84
C ASN A 770 -197.54 -49.25 119.11
N ASP A 771 -196.61 -50.22 119.04
CA ASP A 771 -196.81 -51.58 119.54
C ASP A 771 -196.53 -51.72 121.05
N ILE A 772 -195.65 -50.90 121.66
CA ILE A 772 -195.52 -50.78 123.13
C ILE A 772 -196.70 -50.01 123.76
N LYS A 773 -197.33 -49.07 123.05
CA LYS A 773 -198.65 -48.52 123.43
C LYS A 773 -199.76 -49.56 123.43
N LYS A 774 -199.62 -50.70 122.75
CA LYS A 774 -200.63 -51.76 122.74
C LYS A 774 -200.31 -52.91 123.69
N LEU A 775 -199.05 -53.29 123.85
CA LEU A 775 -198.68 -54.37 124.79
C LEU A 775 -198.58 -53.91 126.26
N ILE A 776 -198.37 -52.62 126.57
CA ILE A 776 -198.59 -52.11 127.95
C ILE A 776 -200.06 -51.75 128.21
N GLN A 777 -200.89 -51.52 127.18
CA GLN A 777 -202.35 -51.53 127.37
C GLN A 777 -202.92 -52.94 127.58
N ASP A 778 -202.24 -54.00 127.10
CA ASP A 778 -202.78 -55.37 127.13
C ASP A 778 -202.07 -56.35 128.07
N SER A 779 -200.92 -56.03 128.72
CA SER A 779 -200.34 -56.91 129.77
C SER A 779 -200.66 -56.53 131.22
N GLU A 780 -201.09 -55.30 131.54
CA GLU A 780 -201.54 -54.94 132.91
C GLU A 780 -202.90 -54.23 132.91
N ARG A 781 -203.76 -54.68 131.98
CA ARG A 781 -205.18 -54.92 132.31
C ARG A 781 -205.38 -56.36 132.83
N LEU A 782 -204.29 -57.13 133.05
CA LEU A 782 -204.29 -58.59 133.29
C LEU A 782 -203.03 -59.10 134.08
N GLU A 783 -202.34 -58.30 134.90
CA GLU A 783 -202.60 -58.24 136.36
C GLU A 783 -203.49 -57.00 136.63
N ASN A 784 -204.83 -57.03 136.67
CA ASN A 784 -205.73 -57.96 137.36
C ASN A 784 -205.21 -58.39 138.73
N ASP A 785 -205.11 -57.42 139.64
CA ASP A 785 -205.94 -57.36 140.86
C ASP A 785 -205.89 -55.97 141.51
#